data_AF-U4QUM2-F1
#
_entry.id   AF-U4QUM2-F1
#
_cell.length_a   1.000
_cell.length_b   1.000
_cell.length_c   1.000
_cell.angle_alpha   90.00
_cell.angle_beta   90.00
_cell.angle_gamma   90.00
#
_symmetry.space_group_name_H-M   'P 1'
#
loop_
_entity.id
_entity.type
_entity.pdbx_description
1 polymer ?
#
loop_
_entity_poly.entity_id
_entity_poly.type
_entity_poly.pdbx_seq_one_letter_code
_entity_poly.pdbx_strand_id
1 'polypeptide(L)'
;MNKGPFLHSPHSTHLRLSGKRSRTRFSYFSFLALLLMAAFSPGILGATGLIPALEMPDVPVIKNNAPPPAPLPNVGDISVNLSLAEGQKDLSSGKDKEALQVFNGILLETPRDKVPLSVFLGISRAYRHLKAPNRAIVTLLPLIKSQTLAQADPEAKREYMYELGVADGLIHNKTGIEHYLVPVFPQLEKPREILSATHALLPYFESENPLEGVLYLGRAIDRIDPVHQQGLLSSIIDLIHDHITDTGALQSIIRTFPHEFPGDYAAFRTGLAALSGKNKDPEKAETLFLSLLANYPASLFTGSAEERLNHLSLPADVPVVAVLLPSHSYRTRGPYSHSFILGLHDFFRKEDSSGEPFPSLMIRFVKNPRNYTRTLKDLVHQQKVVALLGPFFPDDFKAASSFLAHSDLVAVSPTQPPDPGLSHFFSTATLPDMMAAAAAIATEKRVTPSHVVIVYPKGPYGRHVRTVYASTLSGLGGQVIGSISYDPRRPDNQSALEKLKSFGTRMEISKDTGLPQGATLVSEDAIQMGGKVFFLGSRIKNAHHVRTLFLPSFDALYVPDTSAEPASLLREIAYKNIQNILLVGNETFLRIRGLSGIQELHDTLLATGPPPLGPSSPVQMVNGRSRPSLFTLQTYDALRLLQKASASVDGPTRQGIRQYLDSHPSLDGVSGTMTWNGPGQFKKSVTIYQLSGRRWIPSDTVEVTYGEEK
;
A
#
# COMPACT_ATOMS: atom_id res chain seq x y z
N MET A 1 -31.54 -51.43 24.41
CA MET A 1 -32.98 -51.06 24.49
C MET A 1 -33.09 -49.85 25.39
N ASN A 2 -33.90 -48.81 25.21
CA ASN A 2 -34.58 -48.14 24.08
C ASN A 2 -35.37 -46.97 24.74
N LYS A 3 -35.56 -45.83 24.06
CA LYS A 3 -36.49 -44.70 24.37
C LYS A 3 -36.11 -43.63 25.44
N GLY A 4 -36.07 -42.36 25.00
CA GLY A 4 -36.55 -41.17 25.76
C GLY A 4 -38.06 -40.97 25.52
N PRO A 5 -38.69 -39.76 25.52
CA PRO A 5 -38.18 -38.36 25.58
C PRO A 5 -38.75 -37.57 26.82
N PHE A 6 -38.53 -36.27 27.08
CA PHE A 6 -39.13 -35.07 26.45
C PHE A 6 -38.53 -33.73 26.94
N LEU A 7 -38.91 -32.62 26.28
CA LEU A 7 -38.40 -31.25 26.43
C LEU A 7 -38.80 -30.51 27.73
N HIS A 8 -37.98 -29.52 28.14
CA HIS A 8 -38.44 -28.15 28.46
C HIS A 8 -37.25 -27.15 28.54
N SER A 9 -37.41 -25.93 28.01
CA SER A 9 -36.60 -24.73 28.31
C SER A 9 -37.27 -23.93 29.45
N PRO A 10 -36.57 -23.01 30.16
CA PRO A 10 -36.49 -21.62 29.65
C PRO A 10 -35.34 -20.69 30.17
N HIS A 11 -35.37 -19.47 29.66
CA HIS A 11 -34.94 -18.17 30.23
C HIS A 11 -33.50 -17.61 30.10
N SER A 12 -33.48 -16.53 29.31
CA SER A 12 -32.54 -15.42 29.22
C SER A 12 -32.31 -14.62 30.50
N THR A 13 -31.09 -14.08 30.68
CA THR A 13 -30.79 -13.02 31.65
C THR A 13 -30.14 -11.81 30.96
N HIS A 14 -30.76 -10.63 31.08
CA HIS A 14 -30.20 -9.37 30.62
C HIS A 14 -29.14 -8.84 31.59
N LEU A 15 -28.02 -8.30 31.07
CA LEU A 15 -27.08 -7.50 31.86
C LEU A 15 -27.10 -6.04 31.38
N ARG A 16 -27.50 -5.12 32.28
CA ARG A 16 -27.50 -3.68 32.06
C ARG A 16 -26.09 -3.11 32.25
N LEU A 17 -25.61 -2.29 31.31
CA LEU A 17 -24.45 -1.43 31.49
C LEU A 17 -24.89 -0.05 31.99
N SER A 18 -24.38 0.40 33.15
CA SER A 18 -24.61 1.75 33.66
C SER A 18 -23.44 2.69 33.31
N GLY A 19 -23.70 3.66 32.44
CA GLY A 19 -22.72 4.69 32.09
C GLY A 19 -22.67 5.81 33.13
N LYS A 20 -21.56 5.93 33.86
CA LYS A 20 -21.26 7.15 34.64
C LYS A 20 -20.73 8.24 33.71
N ARG A 21 -21.43 9.38 33.68
CA ARG A 21 -21.03 10.59 32.95
C ARG A 21 -19.86 11.30 33.64
N SER A 22 -18.84 11.71 32.90
CA SER A 22 -18.00 12.87 33.25
C SER A 22 -18.09 13.91 32.12
N ARG A 23 -18.16 15.18 32.49
CA ARG A 23 -18.32 16.31 31.55
C ARG A 23 -16.96 16.88 31.17
N THR A 24 -16.74 17.11 29.88
CA THR A 24 -15.89 18.20 29.38
C THR A 24 -16.59 18.83 28.17
N ARG A 25 -16.84 20.13 28.24
CA ARG A 25 -17.36 20.93 27.12
C ARG A 25 -16.18 21.57 26.40
N PHE A 26 -16.18 21.56 25.07
CA PHE A 26 -15.44 22.53 24.27
C PHE A 26 -16.39 23.13 23.24
N SER A 27 -16.37 24.47 23.14
CA SER A 27 -17.30 25.27 22.36
C SER A 27 -16.59 25.81 21.13
N TYR A 28 -17.16 25.61 19.94
CA TYR A 28 -16.72 26.30 18.72
C TYR A 28 -17.43 27.66 18.63
N PHE A 29 -16.66 28.74 18.69
CA PHE A 29 -17.08 30.10 18.31
C PHE A 29 -15.86 30.88 17.81
N SER A 30 -16.09 31.80 16.87
CA SER A 30 -15.09 32.62 16.14
C SER A 30 -14.29 31.81 15.11
N PHE A 31 -14.34 32.10 13.81
CA PHE A 31 -13.93 33.39 13.23
C PHE A 31 -14.72 33.75 11.96
N LEU A 32 -15.39 34.90 11.98
CA LEU A 32 -15.88 35.61 10.79
C LEU A 32 -15.31 37.04 10.86
N ALA A 33 -14.10 37.24 10.32
CA ALA A 33 -13.47 38.56 10.23
C ALA A 33 -12.26 38.54 9.28
N LEU A 34 -12.48 38.74 7.98
CA LEU A 34 -11.86 39.82 7.18
C LEU A 34 -12.37 39.73 5.74
N LEU A 35 -13.03 40.78 5.27
CA LEU A 35 -13.40 40.96 3.87
C LEU A 35 -12.85 42.34 3.47
N LEU A 36 -11.82 42.38 2.63
CA LEU A 36 -11.12 43.62 2.31
C LEU A 36 -10.62 43.68 0.86
N MET A 37 -11.34 44.50 0.08
CA MET A 37 -10.84 45.44 -0.94
C MET A 37 -10.40 44.99 -2.34
N ALA A 38 -10.57 45.96 -3.26
CA ALA A 38 -10.17 46.07 -4.67
C ALA A 38 -10.94 45.18 -5.68
N ALA A 39 -11.43 45.66 -6.84
CA ALA A 39 -11.63 47.02 -7.40
C ALA A 39 -12.70 46.90 -8.54
N PHE A 40 -13.11 47.89 -9.36
CA PHE A 40 -12.71 49.28 -9.64
C PHE A 40 -13.96 50.08 -10.10
N SER A 41 -13.88 51.41 -10.20
CA SER A 41 -14.90 52.31 -10.83
C SER A 41 -14.42 52.87 -12.18
N PRO A 42 -15.30 53.38 -13.07
CA PRO A 42 -14.99 53.68 -14.48
C PRO A 42 -14.63 55.15 -14.79
N GLY A 43 -14.04 55.43 -15.96
CA GLY A 43 -14.15 56.77 -16.58
C GLY A 43 -13.12 57.25 -17.62
N ILE A 44 -13.58 57.39 -18.88
CA ILE A 44 -13.44 58.55 -19.81
C ILE A 44 -12.04 59.12 -20.18
N LEU A 45 -11.73 59.14 -21.49
CA LEU A 45 -11.30 60.27 -22.38
C LEU A 45 -10.73 59.65 -23.69
N GLY A 46 -10.81 60.20 -24.91
CA GLY A 46 -11.46 61.41 -25.45
C GLY A 46 -10.89 61.78 -26.83
N ALA A 47 -11.62 62.58 -27.64
CA ALA A 47 -11.20 63.23 -28.91
C ALA A 47 -10.94 62.33 -30.17
N THR A 48 -11.19 62.75 -31.43
CA THR A 48 -11.95 63.86 -32.06
C THR A 48 -12.14 63.57 -33.55
N GLY A 49 -13.25 64.01 -34.19
CA GLY A 49 -13.35 64.13 -35.65
C GLY A 49 -14.78 64.03 -36.21
N LEU A 50 -15.27 65.08 -36.87
CA LEU A 50 -16.58 65.14 -37.52
C LEU A 50 -16.42 65.58 -39.00
N ILE A 51 -16.96 64.78 -39.93
CA ILE A 51 -17.63 65.15 -41.21
C ILE A 51 -16.75 65.91 -42.25
N PRO A 52 -16.56 65.40 -43.50
CA PRO A 52 -17.64 65.37 -44.51
C PRO A 52 -18.07 63.97 -44.98
N ALA A 53 -19.35 63.86 -45.34
CA ALA A 53 -19.84 62.78 -46.20
C ALA A 53 -19.71 63.19 -47.67
N LEU A 54 -19.34 62.25 -48.55
CA LEU A 54 -19.87 62.14 -49.92
C LEU A 54 -19.42 60.82 -50.56
N GLU A 55 -20.37 59.88 -50.56
CA GLU A 55 -20.68 58.81 -51.52
C GLU A 55 -19.57 57.87 -52.08
N MET A 56 -19.91 56.57 -52.07
CA MET A 56 -19.02 55.45 -52.38
C MET A 56 -19.09 55.04 -53.85
N PRO A 57 -18.00 54.51 -54.43
CA PRO A 57 -18.04 53.43 -55.41
C PRO A 57 -18.05 52.05 -54.70
N ASP A 58 -18.72 51.07 -55.31
CA ASP A 58 -18.98 49.73 -54.77
C ASP A 58 -17.76 48.80 -54.59
N VAL A 59 -18.02 47.62 -54.00
CA VAL A 59 -17.20 46.38 -53.87
C VAL A 59 -16.43 46.24 -52.53
N PRO A 60 -16.32 45.04 -51.89
CA PRO A 60 -17.09 43.78 -52.02
C PRO A 60 -17.82 43.36 -50.72
N VAL A 61 -18.92 42.59 -50.84
CA VAL A 61 -19.57 41.96 -49.67
C VAL A 61 -18.71 40.83 -49.09
N ILE A 62 -18.10 41.08 -47.93
CA ILE A 62 -17.53 40.02 -47.09
C ILE A 62 -18.69 39.14 -46.60
N LYS A 63 -18.72 37.87 -47.02
CA LYS A 63 -19.68 36.88 -46.50
C LYS A 63 -19.40 36.65 -45.02
N ASN A 64 -20.23 37.24 -44.17
CA ASN A 64 -20.16 37.05 -42.74
C ASN A 64 -20.78 35.69 -42.38
N ASN A 65 -19.97 34.63 -42.32
CA ASN A 65 -20.38 33.29 -41.92
C ASN A 65 -20.59 33.17 -40.39
N ALA A 66 -21.25 34.16 -39.79
CA ALA A 66 -21.78 34.02 -38.44
C ALA A 66 -23.09 33.21 -38.51
N PRO A 67 -23.27 32.16 -37.70
CA PRO A 67 -24.59 31.54 -37.57
C PRO A 67 -25.59 32.60 -37.06
N PRO A 68 -26.86 32.57 -37.51
CA PRO A 68 -27.84 33.53 -37.06
C PRO A 68 -28.00 33.45 -35.53
N PRO A 69 -28.24 34.58 -34.84
CA PRO A 69 -28.55 34.54 -33.41
C PRO A 69 -29.77 33.64 -33.19
N ALA A 70 -29.69 32.77 -32.18
CA ALA A 70 -30.77 31.86 -31.85
C ALA A 70 -32.07 32.66 -31.65
N PRO A 71 -33.21 32.21 -32.20
CA PRO A 71 -34.48 32.92 -32.06
C PRO A 71 -34.82 33.06 -30.57
N LEU A 72 -35.32 34.24 -30.19
CA LEU A 72 -35.81 34.47 -28.83
C LEU A 72 -36.95 33.49 -28.53
N PRO A 73 -36.94 32.81 -27.37
CA PRO A 73 -37.99 31.86 -27.01
C PRO A 73 -39.35 32.55 -26.91
N ASN A 74 -40.44 31.86 -27.27
CA ASN A 74 -41.77 32.45 -27.21
C ASN A 74 -42.20 32.64 -25.75
N VAL A 75 -43.16 33.54 -25.52
CA VAL A 75 -43.70 33.82 -24.18
C VAL A 75 -44.22 32.55 -23.47
N GLY A 76 -44.81 31.60 -24.22
CA GLY A 76 -45.22 30.30 -23.70
C GLY A 76 -44.06 29.35 -23.35
N ASP A 77 -42.93 29.44 -24.06
CA ASP A 77 -41.72 28.67 -23.72
C ASP A 77 -41.09 29.21 -22.42
N ILE A 78 -41.20 30.53 -22.19
CA ILE A 78 -40.72 31.19 -20.95
C ILE A 78 -41.57 30.76 -19.74
N SER A 79 -42.91 30.71 -19.86
CA SER A 79 -43.77 30.26 -18.76
C SER A 79 -43.54 28.78 -18.41
N VAL A 80 -43.39 27.90 -19.39
CA VAL A 80 -43.06 26.48 -19.15
C VAL A 80 -41.71 26.33 -18.45
N ASN A 81 -40.69 27.09 -18.84
CA ASN A 81 -39.38 27.04 -18.19
C ASN A 81 -39.40 27.58 -16.74
N LEU A 82 -40.20 28.61 -16.45
CA LEU A 82 -40.39 29.12 -15.09
C LEU A 82 -41.08 28.09 -14.20
N SER A 83 -42.18 27.49 -14.65
CA SER A 83 -42.88 26.42 -13.92
C SER A 83 -42.03 25.16 -13.76
N LEU A 84 -41.22 24.80 -14.77
CA LEU A 84 -40.26 23.70 -14.67
C LEU A 84 -39.23 23.96 -13.56
N ALA A 85 -38.68 25.17 -13.48
CA ALA A 85 -37.72 25.54 -12.44
C ALA A 85 -38.37 25.56 -11.04
N GLU A 86 -39.63 25.98 -10.93
CA GLU A 86 -40.41 25.93 -9.68
C GLU A 86 -40.64 24.48 -9.22
N GLY A 87 -41.11 23.60 -10.10
CA GLY A 87 -41.32 22.18 -9.79
C GLY A 87 -40.01 21.45 -9.43
N GLN A 88 -38.90 21.79 -10.09
CA GLN A 88 -37.57 21.27 -9.74
C GLN A 88 -37.10 21.76 -8.37
N LYS A 89 -37.35 23.04 -8.04
CA LYS A 89 -37.05 23.61 -6.72
C LYS A 89 -37.87 22.93 -5.63
N ASP A 90 -39.16 22.69 -5.84
CA ASP A 90 -40.01 22.00 -4.87
C ASP A 90 -39.60 20.52 -4.68
N LEU A 91 -39.26 19.80 -5.76
CA LEU A 91 -38.61 18.48 -5.67
C LEU A 91 -37.35 18.51 -4.80
N SER A 92 -36.44 19.47 -5.07
CA SER A 92 -35.19 19.59 -4.31
C SER A 92 -35.40 19.94 -2.83
N SER A 93 -36.57 20.52 -2.52
CA SER A 93 -37.01 20.90 -1.17
C SER A 93 -37.82 19.79 -0.47
N GLY A 94 -38.02 18.62 -1.10
CA GLY A 94 -38.85 17.52 -0.57
C GLY A 94 -40.36 17.77 -0.61
N LYS A 95 -40.82 18.73 -1.42
CA LYS A 95 -42.24 19.04 -1.63
C LYS A 95 -42.80 18.31 -2.85
N ASP A 96 -42.79 16.98 -2.78
CA ASP A 96 -43.10 16.14 -3.96
C ASP A 96 -44.55 16.28 -4.45
N LYS A 97 -45.49 16.67 -3.60
CA LYS A 97 -46.90 16.86 -3.99
C LYS A 97 -47.12 18.17 -4.72
N GLU A 98 -46.48 19.23 -4.24
CA GLU A 98 -46.47 20.56 -4.81
C GLU A 98 -45.76 20.53 -6.17
N ALA A 99 -44.60 19.88 -6.26
CA ALA A 99 -43.92 19.64 -7.52
C ALA A 99 -44.79 18.85 -8.52
N LEU A 100 -45.52 17.82 -8.07
CA LEU A 100 -46.50 17.13 -8.93
C LEU A 100 -47.62 18.05 -9.41
N GLN A 101 -48.12 18.98 -8.61
CA GLN A 101 -49.14 19.95 -9.05
C GLN A 101 -48.58 20.82 -10.17
N VAL A 102 -47.37 21.37 -9.98
CA VAL A 102 -46.70 22.22 -10.97
C VAL A 102 -46.44 21.47 -12.28
N PHE A 103 -45.86 20.26 -12.24
CA PHE A 103 -45.59 19.50 -13.46
C PHE A 103 -46.86 19.01 -14.17
N ASN A 104 -47.91 18.64 -13.43
CA ASN A 104 -49.19 18.27 -14.06
C ASN A 104 -49.91 19.49 -14.68
N GLY A 105 -49.72 20.70 -14.14
CA GLY A 105 -50.15 21.94 -14.79
C GLY A 105 -49.51 22.10 -16.18
N ILE A 106 -48.18 21.93 -16.28
CA ILE A 106 -47.46 21.96 -17.56
C ILE A 106 -48.02 20.93 -18.55
N LEU A 107 -48.35 19.70 -18.09
CA LEU A 107 -48.95 18.65 -18.94
C LEU A 107 -50.36 18.98 -19.45
N LEU A 108 -51.13 19.80 -18.72
CA LEU A 108 -52.48 20.21 -19.12
C LEU A 108 -52.46 21.41 -20.08
N GLU A 109 -51.49 22.31 -19.92
CA GLU A 109 -51.40 23.58 -20.65
C GLU A 109 -50.53 23.50 -21.92
N THR A 110 -49.67 22.48 -22.05
CA THR A 110 -48.72 22.33 -23.15
C THR A 110 -49.08 21.17 -24.09
N PRO A 111 -49.08 21.36 -25.42
CA PRO A 111 -49.22 20.26 -26.38
C PRO A 111 -48.20 19.14 -26.13
N ARG A 112 -48.64 17.88 -26.15
CA ARG A 112 -47.85 16.72 -25.67
C ARG A 112 -46.52 16.52 -26.42
N ASP A 113 -46.47 16.88 -27.69
CA ASP A 113 -45.27 16.87 -28.54
C ASP A 113 -44.24 17.94 -28.16
N LYS A 114 -44.66 18.98 -27.44
CA LYS A 114 -43.82 20.11 -26.99
C LYS A 114 -43.46 20.07 -25.51
N VAL A 115 -43.99 19.13 -24.74
CA VAL A 115 -43.63 18.97 -23.31
C VAL A 115 -42.15 18.53 -23.19
N PRO A 116 -41.30 19.26 -22.44
CA PRO A 116 -39.92 18.84 -22.20
C PRO A 116 -39.82 17.51 -21.44
N LEU A 117 -38.84 16.67 -21.79
CA LEU A 117 -38.60 15.39 -21.12
C LEU A 117 -38.41 15.54 -19.60
N SER A 118 -37.78 16.64 -19.17
CA SER A 118 -37.55 17.00 -17.77
C SER A 118 -38.84 17.11 -16.92
N VAL A 119 -39.99 17.42 -17.53
CA VAL A 119 -41.30 17.42 -16.83
C VAL A 119 -41.70 15.99 -16.46
N PHE A 120 -41.59 15.05 -17.40
CA PHE A 120 -41.89 13.64 -17.15
C PHE A 120 -40.91 12.99 -16.17
N LEU A 121 -39.62 13.35 -16.24
CA LEU A 121 -38.60 12.92 -15.28
C LEU A 121 -38.90 13.48 -13.86
N GLY A 122 -39.33 14.74 -13.77
CA GLY A 122 -39.76 15.36 -12.51
C GLY A 122 -40.96 14.66 -11.88
N ILE A 123 -42.00 14.35 -12.67
CA ILE A 123 -43.17 13.59 -12.23
C ILE A 123 -42.79 12.18 -11.76
N SER A 124 -41.94 11.49 -12.53
CA SER A 124 -41.41 10.17 -12.17
C SER A 124 -40.69 10.20 -10.81
N ARG A 125 -39.77 11.15 -10.64
CA ARG A 125 -39.00 11.35 -9.41
C ARG A 125 -39.90 11.62 -8.20
N ALA A 126 -40.89 12.50 -8.35
CA ALA A 126 -41.87 12.78 -7.30
C ALA A 126 -42.68 11.52 -6.92
N TYR A 127 -43.13 10.73 -7.90
CA TYR A 127 -43.82 9.47 -7.62
C TYR A 127 -42.91 8.43 -6.95
N ARG A 128 -41.61 8.35 -7.28
CA ARG A 128 -40.66 7.49 -6.57
C ARG A 128 -40.47 7.94 -5.12
N HIS A 129 -40.29 9.23 -4.85
CA HIS A 129 -40.19 9.78 -3.49
C HIS A 129 -41.45 9.48 -2.65
N LEU A 130 -42.63 9.61 -3.27
CA LEU A 130 -43.94 9.25 -2.69
C LEU A 130 -44.21 7.74 -2.64
N LYS A 131 -43.20 6.88 -2.91
CA LYS A 131 -43.29 5.41 -2.89
C LYS A 131 -44.38 4.82 -3.80
N ALA A 132 -44.61 5.44 -4.96
CA ALA A 132 -45.57 5.03 -5.97
C ALA A 132 -44.88 4.64 -7.31
N PRO A 133 -43.96 3.67 -7.34
CA PRO A 133 -43.15 3.34 -8.54
C PRO A 133 -44.01 2.96 -9.77
N ASN A 134 -45.15 2.30 -9.59
CA ASN A 134 -46.09 2.01 -10.68
C ASN A 134 -46.53 3.29 -11.43
N ARG A 135 -46.69 4.43 -10.75
CA ARG A 135 -47.06 5.71 -11.38
C ARG A 135 -45.88 6.35 -12.11
N ALA A 136 -44.66 6.19 -11.60
CA ALA A 136 -43.44 6.58 -12.30
C ALA A 136 -43.27 5.80 -13.62
N ILE A 137 -43.46 4.48 -13.60
CA ILE A 137 -43.42 3.63 -14.81
C ILE A 137 -44.50 4.05 -15.82
N VAL A 138 -45.75 4.22 -15.39
CA VAL A 138 -46.85 4.67 -16.28
C VAL A 138 -46.59 6.06 -16.88
N THR A 139 -45.82 6.91 -16.20
CA THR A 139 -45.42 8.23 -16.72
C THR A 139 -44.35 8.11 -17.82
N LEU A 140 -43.34 7.25 -17.64
CA LEU A 140 -42.16 7.17 -18.51
C LEU A 140 -42.27 6.14 -19.63
N LEU A 141 -42.91 4.99 -19.41
CA LEU A 141 -43.01 3.89 -20.37
C LEU A 141 -43.64 4.30 -21.73
N PRO A 142 -44.67 5.18 -21.80
CA PRO A 142 -45.21 5.66 -23.07
C PRO A 142 -44.22 6.46 -23.92
N LEU A 143 -43.11 6.95 -23.35
CA LEU A 143 -42.14 7.79 -24.05
C LEU A 143 -41.14 7.01 -24.92
N ILE A 144 -41.04 5.69 -24.79
CA ILE A 144 -40.09 4.82 -25.54
C ILE A 144 -40.15 5.09 -27.06
N LYS A 145 -41.35 5.31 -27.60
CA LYS A 145 -41.60 5.59 -29.03
C LYS A 145 -41.95 7.05 -29.32
N SER A 146 -41.69 7.96 -28.38
CA SER A 146 -42.01 9.38 -28.52
C SER A 146 -40.91 10.16 -29.24
N GLN A 147 -41.31 11.19 -29.99
CA GLN A 147 -40.37 12.14 -30.57
C GLN A 147 -39.59 12.90 -29.48
N THR A 148 -40.22 13.19 -28.34
CA THR A 148 -39.62 13.82 -27.15
C THR A 148 -38.39 13.06 -26.66
N LEU A 149 -38.47 11.72 -26.53
CA LEU A 149 -37.31 10.90 -26.15
C LEU A 149 -36.33 10.74 -27.31
N ALA A 150 -36.80 10.61 -28.55
CA ALA A 150 -35.92 10.46 -29.71
C ALA A 150 -34.99 11.68 -29.90
N GLN A 151 -35.52 12.89 -29.73
CA GLN A 151 -34.80 14.16 -29.88
C GLN A 151 -33.99 14.59 -28.64
N ALA A 152 -34.19 13.95 -27.49
CA ALA A 152 -33.45 14.25 -26.27
C ALA A 152 -31.93 14.01 -26.43
N ASP A 153 -31.12 14.77 -25.71
CA ASP A 153 -29.67 14.58 -25.66
C ASP A 153 -29.28 13.28 -24.90
N PRO A 154 -27.99 12.85 -24.97
CA PRO A 154 -27.54 11.62 -24.31
C PRO A 154 -27.68 11.62 -22.78
N GLU A 155 -27.59 12.77 -22.12
CA GLU A 155 -27.73 12.88 -20.66
C GLU A 155 -29.18 12.71 -20.23
N ALA A 156 -30.11 13.40 -20.89
CA ALA A 156 -31.54 13.26 -20.64
C ALA A 156 -32.05 11.84 -20.99
N LYS A 157 -31.47 11.17 -22.00
CA LYS A 157 -31.72 9.75 -22.29
C LYS A 157 -31.21 8.81 -21.19
N ARG A 158 -30.02 9.07 -20.64
CA ARG A 158 -29.49 8.33 -19.48
C ARG A 158 -30.35 8.55 -18.23
N GLU A 159 -30.77 9.78 -17.97
CA GLU A 159 -31.65 10.12 -16.83
C GLU A 159 -33.02 9.43 -16.98
N TYR A 160 -33.58 9.37 -18.19
CA TYR A 160 -34.78 8.58 -18.50
C TYR A 160 -34.61 7.08 -18.18
N MET A 161 -33.53 6.46 -18.67
CA MET A 161 -33.24 5.05 -18.39
C MET A 161 -33.03 4.80 -16.89
N TYR A 162 -32.34 5.69 -16.19
CA TYR A 162 -32.16 5.60 -14.74
C TYR A 162 -33.49 5.74 -13.97
N GLU A 163 -34.29 6.76 -14.26
CA GLU A 163 -35.56 7.00 -13.55
C GLU A 163 -36.59 5.87 -13.78
N LEU A 164 -36.70 5.36 -15.01
CA LEU A 164 -37.55 4.22 -15.34
C LEU A 164 -37.01 2.93 -14.72
N GLY A 165 -35.72 2.65 -14.89
CA GLY A 165 -35.07 1.43 -14.38
C GLY A 165 -35.08 1.32 -12.86
N VAL A 166 -34.92 2.43 -12.12
CA VAL A 166 -35.08 2.44 -10.66
C VAL A 166 -36.54 2.20 -10.26
N ALA A 167 -37.51 2.74 -11.00
CA ALA A 167 -38.92 2.48 -10.73
C ALA A 167 -39.30 1.01 -10.98
N ASP A 168 -38.78 0.41 -12.07
CA ASP A 168 -38.91 -1.03 -12.36
C ASP A 168 -38.24 -1.90 -11.27
N GLY A 169 -37.06 -1.50 -10.79
CA GLY A 169 -36.37 -2.19 -9.68
C GLY A 169 -37.15 -2.18 -8.37
N LEU A 170 -37.82 -1.07 -8.04
CA LEU A 170 -38.70 -0.95 -6.87
C LEU A 170 -39.96 -1.83 -6.93
N ILE A 171 -40.28 -2.43 -8.08
CA ILE A 171 -41.35 -3.42 -8.24
C ILE A 171 -40.83 -4.80 -8.69
N HIS A 172 -39.50 -5.00 -8.68
CA HIS A 172 -38.82 -6.22 -9.12
C HIS A 172 -39.10 -6.63 -10.59
N ASN A 173 -39.34 -5.67 -11.48
CA ASN A 173 -39.52 -5.92 -12.92
C ASN A 173 -38.17 -6.18 -13.61
N LYS A 174 -37.75 -7.45 -13.62
CA LYS A 174 -36.45 -7.92 -14.15
C LYS A 174 -36.11 -7.39 -15.53
N THR A 175 -37.04 -7.47 -16.49
CA THR A 175 -36.83 -7.01 -17.87
C THR A 175 -36.59 -5.50 -17.96
N GLY A 176 -37.27 -4.71 -17.13
CA GLY A 176 -37.04 -3.27 -17.03
C GLY A 176 -35.68 -2.93 -16.42
N ILE A 177 -35.30 -3.64 -15.35
CA ILE A 177 -34.00 -3.49 -14.69
C ILE A 177 -32.85 -3.79 -15.67
N GLU A 178 -32.91 -4.92 -16.37
CA GLU A 178 -31.90 -5.36 -17.34
C GLU A 178 -31.76 -4.38 -18.52
N HIS A 179 -32.88 -3.91 -19.07
CA HIS A 179 -32.86 -3.05 -20.25
C HIS A 179 -32.52 -1.58 -19.93
N TYR A 180 -32.96 -1.06 -18.77
CA TYR A 180 -32.84 0.36 -18.44
C TYR A 180 -31.78 0.66 -17.37
N LEU A 181 -31.69 -0.12 -16.29
CA LEU A 181 -30.88 0.22 -15.12
C LEU A 181 -29.44 -0.34 -15.18
N VAL A 182 -29.28 -1.60 -15.57
CA VAL A 182 -27.95 -2.24 -15.67
C VAL A 182 -27.01 -1.47 -16.62
N PRO A 183 -27.42 -1.04 -17.84
CA PRO A 183 -26.51 -0.36 -18.77
C PRO A 183 -26.07 1.04 -18.32
N VAL A 184 -26.87 1.72 -17.49
CA VAL A 184 -26.56 3.08 -17.00
C VAL A 184 -25.84 3.10 -15.66
N PHE A 185 -25.96 2.05 -14.83
CA PHE A 185 -25.35 2.02 -13.50
C PHE A 185 -23.84 2.36 -13.48
N PRO A 186 -22.99 1.84 -14.38
CA PRO A 186 -21.57 2.20 -14.41
C PRO A 186 -21.32 3.70 -14.65
N GLN A 187 -22.27 4.39 -15.28
CA GLN A 187 -22.19 5.79 -15.74
C GLN A 187 -22.72 6.80 -14.71
N LEU A 188 -23.29 6.36 -13.59
CA LEU A 188 -23.90 7.26 -12.59
C LEU A 188 -22.82 7.98 -11.76
N GLU A 189 -22.79 9.31 -11.74
CA GLU A 189 -21.74 10.05 -11.00
C GLU A 189 -22.19 10.52 -9.61
N LYS A 190 -23.49 10.67 -9.37
CA LYS A 190 -24.00 11.24 -8.11
C LYS A 190 -24.14 10.14 -7.03
N PRO A 191 -23.55 10.28 -5.83
CA PRO A 191 -23.63 9.28 -4.76
C PRO A 191 -25.05 8.80 -4.43
N ARG A 192 -26.03 9.73 -4.44
CA ARG A 192 -27.45 9.43 -4.20
C ARG A 192 -28.09 8.59 -5.32
N GLU A 193 -27.67 8.78 -6.56
CA GLU A 193 -28.19 8.02 -7.71
C GLU A 193 -27.62 6.60 -7.69
N ILE A 194 -26.32 6.47 -7.43
CA ILE A 194 -25.64 5.18 -7.27
C ILE A 194 -26.26 4.37 -6.12
N LEU A 195 -26.48 5.00 -4.95
CA LEU A 195 -27.14 4.35 -3.81
C LEU A 195 -28.58 3.91 -4.13
N SER A 196 -29.35 4.76 -4.81
CA SER A 196 -30.74 4.43 -5.20
C SER A 196 -30.79 3.27 -6.19
N ALA A 197 -29.93 3.28 -7.20
CA ALA A 197 -29.81 2.21 -8.18
C ALA A 197 -29.28 0.91 -7.55
N THR A 198 -28.34 1.01 -6.59
CA THR A 198 -27.82 -0.14 -5.83
C THR A 198 -28.94 -0.89 -5.11
N HIS A 199 -29.81 -0.19 -4.38
CA HIS A 199 -30.97 -0.82 -3.72
C HIS A 199 -31.97 -1.42 -4.72
N ALA A 200 -32.15 -0.79 -5.89
CA ALA A 200 -33.05 -1.28 -6.94
C ALA A 200 -32.48 -2.50 -7.70
N LEU A 201 -31.16 -2.60 -7.85
CA LEU A 201 -30.46 -3.67 -8.55
C LEU A 201 -30.20 -4.91 -7.70
N LEU A 202 -30.02 -4.76 -6.38
CA LEU A 202 -29.56 -5.86 -5.53
C LEU A 202 -30.43 -7.14 -5.64
N PRO A 203 -31.78 -7.10 -5.57
CA PRO A 203 -32.61 -8.30 -5.73
C PRO A 203 -32.57 -8.93 -7.14
N TYR A 204 -32.27 -8.12 -8.16
CA TYR A 204 -32.06 -8.62 -9.52
C TYR A 204 -30.72 -9.36 -9.62
N PHE A 205 -29.64 -8.79 -9.07
CA PHE A 205 -28.34 -9.45 -9.05
C PHE A 205 -28.35 -10.73 -8.21
N GLU A 206 -29.03 -10.76 -7.05
CA GLU A 206 -29.21 -11.98 -6.24
C GLU A 206 -29.87 -13.13 -7.01
N SER A 207 -30.83 -12.83 -7.90
CA SER A 207 -31.64 -13.85 -8.58
C SER A 207 -31.22 -14.21 -10.00
N GLU A 208 -30.64 -13.28 -10.76
CA GLU A 208 -30.30 -13.47 -12.17
C GLU A 208 -28.79 -13.53 -12.44
N ASN A 209 -28.01 -12.58 -11.89
CA ASN A 209 -26.57 -12.48 -12.20
C ASN A 209 -25.72 -12.03 -10.99
N PRO A 210 -25.44 -12.94 -10.03
CA PRO A 210 -24.74 -12.58 -8.79
C PRO A 210 -23.31 -12.12 -9.03
N LEU A 211 -22.60 -12.74 -9.98
CA LEU A 211 -21.24 -12.36 -10.33
C LEU A 211 -21.19 -10.93 -10.88
N GLU A 212 -22.05 -10.61 -11.86
CA GLU A 212 -22.12 -9.25 -12.40
C GLU A 212 -22.45 -8.23 -11.32
N GLY A 213 -23.39 -8.56 -10.41
CA GLY A 213 -23.70 -7.73 -9.25
C GLY A 213 -22.49 -7.40 -8.41
N VAL A 214 -21.68 -8.39 -8.04
CA VAL A 214 -20.42 -8.15 -7.30
C VAL A 214 -19.46 -7.26 -8.08
N LEU A 215 -19.31 -7.47 -9.40
CA LEU A 215 -18.40 -6.67 -10.24
C LEU A 215 -18.88 -5.22 -10.44
N TYR A 216 -20.19 -4.97 -10.42
CA TYR A 216 -20.77 -3.63 -10.54
C TYR A 216 -20.77 -2.90 -9.20
N LEU A 217 -21.29 -3.55 -8.16
CA LEU A 217 -21.40 -2.98 -6.81
C LEU A 217 -20.02 -2.75 -6.17
N GLY A 218 -19.05 -3.66 -6.38
CA GLY A 218 -17.68 -3.48 -5.89
C GLY A 218 -17.02 -2.20 -6.44
N ARG A 219 -17.21 -1.89 -7.73
CA ARG A 219 -16.71 -0.66 -8.35
C ARG A 219 -17.47 0.62 -7.96
N ALA A 220 -18.57 0.49 -7.23
CA ALA A 220 -19.39 1.61 -6.78
C ALA A 220 -19.06 2.09 -5.35
N ILE A 221 -18.30 1.31 -4.58
CA ILE A 221 -18.01 1.57 -3.15
C ILE A 221 -17.40 2.96 -2.93
N ASP A 222 -16.37 3.33 -3.69
CA ASP A 222 -15.69 4.63 -3.53
C ASP A 222 -16.46 5.82 -4.13
N ARG A 223 -17.62 5.56 -4.74
CA ARG A 223 -18.49 6.58 -5.36
C ARG A 223 -19.75 6.87 -4.53
N ILE A 224 -19.94 6.20 -3.39
CA ILE A 224 -21.03 6.47 -2.44
C ILE A 224 -20.50 7.08 -1.13
N ASP A 225 -21.36 7.83 -0.43
CA ASP A 225 -20.96 8.48 0.83
C ASP A 225 -20.52 7.45 1.89
N PRO A 226 -19.46 7.72 2.70
CA PRO A 226 -18.93 6.77 3.68
C PRO A 226 -19.94 6.24 4.71
N VAL A 227 -21.01 6.99 4.97
CA VAL A 227 -22.13 6.58 5.85
C VAL A 227 -22.90 5.37 5.28
N HIS A 228 -22.91 5.21 3.95
CA HIS A 228 -23.63 4.15 3.25
C HIS A 228 -22.73 2.99 2.81
N GLN A 229 -21.41 3.19 2.72
CA GLN A 229 -20.44 2.16 2.34
C GLN A 229 -20.57 0.87 3.15
N GLN A 230 -20.75 0.94 4.47
CA GLN A 230 -20.86 -0.25 5.32
C GLN A 230 -22.04 -1.16 4.95
N GLY A 231 -23.18 -0.58 4.54
CA GLY A 231 -24.34 -1.36 4.07
C GLY A 231 -24.03 -2.10 2.77
N LEU A 232 -23.42 -1.41 1.81
CA LEU A 232 -23.03 -2.00 0.53
C LEU A 232 -21.97 -3.10 0.69
N LEU A 233 -20.98 -2.91 1.58
CA LEU A 233 -19.99 -3.93 1.90
C LEU A 233 -20.67 -5.22 2.44
N SER A 234 -21.68 -5.10 3.31
CA SER A 234 -22.47 -6.24 3.77
C SER A 234 -23.18 -6.92 2.60
N SER A 235 -23.95 -6.18 1.80
CA SER A 235 -24.70 -6.75 0.67
C SER A 235 -23.79 -7.46 -0.35
N ILE A 236 -22.57 -6.98 -0.57
CA ILE A 236 -21.59 -7.66 -1.44
C ILE A 236 -21.04 -8.93 -0.78
N ILE A 237 -20.79 -8.91 0.54
CA ILE A 237 -20.41 -10.12 1.30
C ILE A 237 -21.53 -11.17 1.23
N ASP A 238 -22.77 -10.77 1.46
CA ASP A 238 -23.95 -11.64 1.46
C ASP A 238 -24.18 -12.23 0.05
N LEU A 239 -24.15 -11.38 -0.99
CA LEU A 239 -24.25 -11.80 -2.40
C LEU A 239 -23.16 -12.81 -2.79
N ILE A 240 -21.91 -12.60 -2.36
CA ILE A 240 -20.84 -13.59 -2.56
C ILE A 240 -21.11 -14.85 -1.72
N HIS A 241 -21.53 -14.72 -0.46
CA HIS A 241 -21.72 -15.84 0.46
C HIS A 241 -22.76 -16.82 -0.05
N ASP A 242 -23.97 -16.32 -0.31
CA ASP A 242 -25.16 -17.13 -0.54
C ASP A 242 -25.30 -17.54 -2.02
N HIS A 243 -24.87 -16.68 -2.95
CA HIS A 243 -25.15 -16.87 -4.38
C HIS A 243 -23.92 -17.23 -5.23
N ILE A 244 -22.69 -17.14 -4.69
CA ILE A 244 -21.46 -17.51 -5.41
C ILE A 244 -20.79 -18.72 -4.76
N THR A 245 -21.01 -19.89 -5.37
CA THR A 245 -20.44 -21.18 -4.97
C THR A 245 -19.40 -21.72 -5.94
N ASP A 246 -19.39 -21.26 -7.20
CA ASP A 246 -18.38 -21.64 -8.19
C ASP A 246 -17.03 -20.95 -7.93
N THR A 247 -15.96 -21.73 -8.04
CA THR A 247 -14.58 -21.25 -7.90
C THR A 247 -14.12 -20.39 -9.07
N GLY A 248 -14.61 -20.61 -10.30
CA GLY A 248 -14.29 -19.77 -11.46
C GLY A 248 -14.85 -18.35 -11.34
N ALA A 249 -16.05 -18.21 -10.79
CA ALA A 249 -16.66 -16.93 -10.42
C ALA A 249 -15.84 -16.22 -9.33
N LEU A 250 -15.47 -16.91 -8.24
CA LEU A 250 -14.60 -16.34 -7.19
C LEU A 250 -13.25 -15.87 -7.75
N GLN A 251 -12.60 -16.65 -8.62
CA GLN A 251 -11.35 -16.26 -9.29
C GLN A 251 -11.52 -15.03 -10.20
N SER A 252 -12.70 -14.86 -10.81
CA SER A 252 -13.00 -13.68 -11.63
C SER A 252 -13.18 -12.41 -10.79
N ILE A 253 -13.71 -12.54 -9.55
CA ILE A 253 -13.74 -11.43 -8.58
C ILE A 253 -12.32 -11.09 -8.13
N ILE A 254 -11.51 -12.07 -7.71
CA ILE A 254 -10.11 -11.89 -7.28
C ILE A 254 -9.28 -11.17 -8.36
N ARG A 255 -9.42 -11.57 -9.62
CA ARG A 255 -8.72 -10.94 -10.76
C ARG A 255 -9.22 -9.51 -11.05
N THR A 256 -10.47 -9.19 -10.74
CA THR A 256 -11.06 -7.87 -10.99
C THR A 256 -10.73 -6.87 -9.87
N PHE A 257 -10.59 -7.36 -8.64
CA PHE A 257 -10.29 -6.57 -7.43
C PHE A 257 -8.99 -7.05 -6.76
N PRO A 258 -7.82 -6.91 -7.44
CA PRO A 258 -6.55 -7.34 -6.88
C PRO A 258 -6.14 -6.41 -5.72
N HIS A 259 -5.76 -7.01 -4.58
CA HIS A 259 -5.32 -6.30 -3.36
C HIS A 259 -6.39 -5.46 -2.63
N GLU A 260 -7.66 -5.50 -3.07
CA GLU A 260 -8.78 -4.75 -2.48
C GLU A 260 -10.06 -5.61 -2.30
N PHE A 261 -11.04 -5.07 -1.58
CA PHE A 261 -12.37 -5.68 -1.45
C PHE A 261 -13.17 -5.49 -2.76
N PRO A 262 -13.99 -6.45 -3.22
CA PRO A 262 -14.32 -7.75 -2.61
C PRO A 262 -13.38 -8.92 -2.96
N GLY A 263 -12.24 -8.66 -3.60
CA GLY A 263 -11.28 -9.72 -3.96
C GLY A 263 -10.76 -10.49 -2.75
N ASP A 264 -10.57 -9.81 -1.61
CA ASP A 264 -10.14 -10.43 -0.35
C ASP A 264 -11.16 -11.44 0.21
N TYR A 265 -12.45 -11.11 0.19
CA TYR A 265 -13.50 -12.04 0.59
C TYR A 265 -13.63 -13.22 -0.37
N ALA A 266 -13.53 -12.97 -1.68
CA ALA A 266 -13.54 -14.03 -2.68
C ALA A 266 -12.35 -15.00 -2.52
N ALA A 267 -11.16 -14.48 -2.18
CA ALA A 267 -9.99 -15.30 -1.82
C ALA A 267 -10.24 -16.12 -0.54
N PHE A 268 -10.84 -15.52 0.49
CA PHE A 268 -11.18 -16.21 1.74
C PHE A 268 -12.18 -17.36 1.49
N ARG A 269 -13.22 -17.11 0.70
CA ARG A 269 -14.21 -18.12 0.29
C ARG A 269 -13.58 -19.24 -0.54
N THR A 270 -12.60 -18.93 -1.40
CA THR A 270 -11.86 -19.94 -2.17
C THR A 270 -11.08 -20.89 -1.23
N GLY A 271 -10.43 -20.36 -0.19
CA GLY A 271 -9.78 -21.19 0.83
C GLY A 271 -10.76 -22.04 1.65
N LEU A 272 -11.94 -21.52 1.98
CA LEU A 272 -13.00 -22.29 2.65
C LEU A 272 -13.60 -23.39 1.76
N ALA A 273 -13.72 -23.14 0.46
CA ALA A 273 -14.20 -24.12 -0.52
C ALA A 273 -13.23 -25.31 -0.61
N ALA A 274 -11.92 -25.05 -0.60
CA ALA A 274 -10.90 -26.11 -0.57
C ALA A 274 -10.96 -26.98 0.70
N LEU A 275 -11.47 -26.47 1.83
CA LEU A 275 -11.71 -27.25 3.06
C LEU A 275 -13.03 -28.04 3.07
N SER A 276 -13.84 -27.98 2.00
CA SER A 276 -15.24 -28.44 1.98
C SER A 276 -15.52 -29.47 0.88
N GLY A 277 -16.60 -30.25 1.06
CA GLY A 277 -17.07 -31.21 0.05
C GLY A 277 -16.22 -32.48 -0.06
N LYS A 278 -16.43 -33.24 -1.15
CA LYS A 278 -15.74 -34.53 -1.39
C LYS A 278 -14.28 -34.37 -1.82
N ASN A 279 -13.96 -33.26 -2.48
CA ASN A 279 -12.61 -32.96 -2.99
C ASN A 279 -11.88 -32.03 -2.02
N LYS A 280 -12.01 -32.29 -0.70
CA LYS A 280 -11.34 -31.51 0.33
C LYS A 280 -9.83 -31.63 0.16
N ASP A 281 -9.18 -30.49 0.01
CA ASP A 281 -7.75 -30.35 -0.22
C ASP A 281 -7.19 -29.34 0.81
N PRO A 282 -6.73 -29.83 1.99
CA PRO A 282 -6.23 -28.95 3.03
C PRO A 282 -4.88 -28.32 2.69
N GLU A 283 -4.06 -28.96 1.85
CA GLU A 283 -2.78 -28.39 1.39
C GLU A 283 -3.01 -27.20 0.46
N LYS A 284 -3.95 -27.33 -0.48
CA LYS A 284 -4.40 -26.20 -1.32
C LYS A 284 -5.12 -25.12 -0.52
N ALA A 285 -5.90 -25.49 0.51
CA ALA A 285 -6.50 -24.50 1.39
C ALA A 285 -5.44 -23.66 2.12
N GLU A 286 -4.35 -24.28 2.55
CA GLU A 286 -3.23 -23.60 3.19
C GLU A 286 -2.56 -22.59 2.24
N THR A 287 -2.21 -22.99 1.01
CA THR A 287 -1.61 -22.06 0.03
C THR A 287 -2.58 -20.96 -0.41
N LEU A 288 -3.90 -21.21 -0.44
CA LEU A 288 -4.93 -20.19 -0.69
C LEU A 288 -5.03 -19.17 0.46
N PHE A 289 -5.01 -19.59 1.72
CA PHE A 289 -5.01 -18.65 2.86
C PHE A 289 -3.69 -17.87 2.97
N LEU A 290 -2.54 -18.49 2.68
CA LEU A 290 -1.26 -17.81 2.51
C LEU A 290 -1.36 -16.73 1.41
N SER A 291 -1.98 -17.05 0.28
CA SER A 291 -2.21 -16.12 -0.83
C SER A 291 -3.17 -14.98 -0.48
N LEU A 292 -4.14 -15.20 0.41
CA LEU A 292 -4.94 -14.10 0.96
C LEU A 292 -4.07 -13.16 1.81
N LEU A 293 -3.25 -13.70 2.71
CA LEU A 293 -2.44 -12.90 3.64
C LEU A 293 -1.29 -12.14 2.96
N ALA A 294 -0.78 -12.66 1.84
CA ALA A 294 0.13 -11.96 0.94
C ALA A 294 -0.61 -10.96 0.05
N ASN A 295 -1.73 -11.40 -0.54
CA ASN A 295 -2.62 -10.65 -1.43
C ASN A 295 -3.16 -9.34 -0.81
N TYR A 296 -3.67 -9.43 0.42
CA TYR A 296 -4.60 -8.45 1.00
C TYR A 296 -4.21 -8.12 2.46
N PRO A 297 -3.06 -7.46 2.72
CA PRO A 297 -2.56 -7.19 4.09
C PRO A 297 -3.47 -6.31 4.96
N ALA A 298 -4.43 -5.61 4.36
CA ALA A 298 -5.43 -4.80 5.06
C ALA A 298 -6.81 -5.50 5.19
N SER A 299 -6.93 -6.77 4.76
CA SER A 299 -8.20 -7.50 4.75
C SER A 299 -8.79 -7.67 6.16
N LEU A 300 -10.09 -7.46 6.28
CA LEU A 300 -10.86 -7.77 7.49
C LEU A 300 -10.85 -9.28 7.81
N PHE A 301 -10.61 -10.13 6.80
CA PHE A 301 -10.57 -11.60 6.94
C PHE A 301 -9.21 -12.14 7.40
N THR A 302 -8.19 -11.28 7.58
CA THR A 302 -6.85 -11.65 8.06
C THR A 302 -6.91 -12.53 9.32
N GLY A 303 -7.66 -12.10 10.34
CA GLY A 303 -7.79 -12.84 11.60
C GLY A 303 -8.48 -14.20 11.44
N SER A 304 -9.49 -14.28 10.56
CA SER A 304 -10.18 -15.54 10.25
C SER A 304 -9.30 -16.49 9.44
N ALA A 305 -8.46 -15.99 8.53
CA ALA A 305 -7.49 -16.79 7.80
C ALA A 305 -6.39 -17.36 8.73
N GLU A 306 -5.88 -16.56 9.68
CA GLU A 306 -4.98 -17.07 10.73
C GLU A 306 -5.63 -18.17 11.57
N GLU A 307 -6.92 -18.01 11.92
CA GLU A 307 -7.68 -19.01 12.68
C GLU A 307 -7.88 -20.31 11.88
N ARG A 308 -8.21 -20.22 10.57
CA ARG A 308 -8.29 -21.41 9.70
C ARG A 308 -6.95 -22.13 9.61
N LEU A 309 -5.86 -21.42 9.33
CA LEU A 309 -4.51 -22.01 9.30
C LEU A 309 -4.12 -22.64 10.64
N ASN A 310 -4.47 -22.02 11.78
CA ASN A 310 -4.20 -22.58 13.11
C ASN A 310 -4.89 -23.92 13.39
N HIS A 311 -6.02 -24.20 12.75
CA HIS A 311 -6.83 -25.42 12.95
C HIS A 311 -6.79 -26.42 11.79
N LEU A 312 -6.00 -26.14 10.74
CA LEU A 312 -5.84 -26.99 9.57
C LEU A 312 -4.86 -28.13 9.85
N SER A 313 -5.25 -29.37 9.60
CA SER A 313 -4.35 -30.54 9.72
C SER A 313 -4.27 -31.30 8.39
N LEU A 314 -3.08 -31.81 8.09
CA LEU A 314 -2.80 -32.69 6.96
C LEU A 314 -2.84 -34.16 7.42
N PRO A 315 -2.94 -35.13 6.48
CA PRO A 315 -2.78 -36.56 6.78
C PRO A 315 -1.44 -36.84 7.48
N ALA A 316 -1.44 -37.77 8.43
CA ALA A 316 -0.32 -37.93 9.37
C ALA A 316 0.99 -38.46 8.74
N ASP A 317 0.91 -39.04 7.55
CA ASP A 317 2.01 -39.59 6.77
C ASP A 317 2.68 -38.59 5.83
N VAL A 318 2.01 -37.47 5.54
CA VAL A 318 2.52 -36.36 4.73
C VAL A 318 3.65 -35.63 5.48
N PRO A 319 4.87 -35.57 4.92
CA PRO A 319 5.96 -34.84 5.55
C PRO A 319 5.72 -33.33 5.43
N VAL A 320 5.89 -32.58 6.53
CA VAL A 320 5.60 -31.13 6.56
C VAL A 320 6.78 -30.26 6.98
N VAL A 321 6.88 -29.06 6.38
CA VAL A 321 7.73 -27.97 6.89
C VAL A 321 6.88 -27.08 7.80
N ALA A 322 7.19 -27.09 9.10
CA ALA A 322 6.54 -26.24 10.08
C ALA A 322 6.96 -24.78 9.92
N VAL A 323 6.01 -23.84 10.01
CA VAL A 323 6.28 -22.40 10.05
C VAL A 323 5.48 -21.76 11.17
N LEU A 324 6.17 -21.16 12.16
CA LEU A 324 5.51 -20.43 13.24
C LEU A 324 5.77 -18.94 13.11
N LEU A 325 4.74 -18.19 12.72
CA LEU A 325 4.75 -16.73 12.53
C LEU A 325 4.05 -16.04 13.71
N PRO A 326 4.38 -14.76 14.04
CA PRO A 326 3.55 -14.01 14.95
C PRO A 326 2.22 -13.62 14.29
N SER A 327 1.12 -13.70 15.04
CA SER A 327 -0.18 -13.15 14.61
C SER A 327 -0.06 -11.67 14.27
N HIS A 328 -0.72 -11.21 13.20
CA HIS A 328 -0.81 -9.80 12.81
C HIS A 328 -1.38 -8.93 13.95
N SER A 329 -2.22 -9.51 14.81
CA SER A 329 -2.76 -8.84 16.00
C SER A 329 -1.69 -8.49 17.06
N TYR A 330 -0.51 -9.09 17.01
CA TYR A 330 0.56 -8.86 17.97
C TYR A 330 1.35 -7.57 17.64
N ARG A 331 0.90 -6.44 18.19
CA ARG A 331 1.36 -5.06 17.92
C ARG A 331 2.86 -4.86 17.63
N THR A 332 3.76 -5.54 18.33
CA THR A 332 5.22 -5.33 18.19
C THR A 332 5.90 -6.20 17.15
N ARG A 333 5.26 -7.27 16.67
CA ARG A 333 5.85 -8.23 15.70
C ARG A 333 4.99 -8.53 14.47
N GLY A 334 3.66 -8.46 14.60
CA GLY A 334 2.71 -8.55 13.50
C GLY A 334 3.04 -7.67 12.27
N PRO A 335 3.58 -6.44 12.43
CA PRO A 335 4.03 -5.64 11.29
C PRO A 335 5.14 -6.28 10.41
N TYR A 336 5.88 -7.26 10.93
CA TYR A 336 6.89 -8.00 10.15
C TYR A 336 6.32 -9.28 9.51
N SER A 337 5.21 -9.84 10.04
CA SER A 337 4.63 -11.11 9.57
C SER A 337 4.38 -11.11 8.07
N HIS A 338 3.85 -10.01 7.53
CA HIS A 338 3.60 -9.85 6.11
C HIS A 338 4.87 -9.98 5.24
N SER A 339 6.05 -9.55 5.73
CA SER A 339 7.31 -9.75 4.99
C SER A 339 7.69 -11.23 4.85
N PHE A 340 7.51 -12.03 5.90
CA PHE A 340 7.77 -13.48 5.85
C PHE A 340 6.74 -14.19 4.97
N ILE A 341 5.46 -13.78 5.08
CA ILE A 341 4.34 -14.27 4.27
C ILE A 341 4.55 -14.03 2.78
N LEU A 342 5.08 -12.86 2.38
CA LEU A 342 5.46 -12.61 0.98
C LEU A 342 6.55 -13.59 0.50
N GLY A 343 7.53 -13.93 1.34
CA GLY A 343 8.62 -14.85 0.98
C GLY A 343 8.15 -16.29 0.82
N LEU A 344 7.21 -16.71 1.69
CA LEU A 344 6.46 -17.97 1.57
C LEU A 344 5.63 -18.00 0.28
N HIS A 345 4.82 -16.96 0.05
CA HIS A 345 3.93 -16.88 -1.11
C HIS A 345 4.70 -16.89 -2.43
N ASP A 346 5.79 -16.13 -2.57
CA ASP A 346 6.58 -16.11 -3.81
C ASP A 346 7.33 -17.42 -4.08
N PHE A 347 7.63 -18.21 -3.05
CA PHE A 347 8.12 -19.58 -3.20
C PHE A 347 7.03 -20.48 -3.80
N PHE A 348 5.91 -20.67 -3.10
CA PHE A 348 4.84 -21.56 -3.58
C PHE A 348 4.20 -21.13 -4.91
N ARG A 349 4.18 -19.83 -5.23
CA ARG A 349 3.71 -19.30 -6.52
C ARG A 349 4.60 -19.67 -7.71
N LYS A 350 5.87 -20.05 -7.50
CA LYS A 350 6.83 -20.37 -8.58
C LYS A 350 7.22 -21.84 -8.64
N GLU A 351 7.32 -22.51 -7.49
CA GLU A 351 7.79 -23.89 -7.44
C GLU A 351 6.82 -24.92 -8.06
N ASP A 352 5.56 -24.52 -8.34
CA ASP A 352 4.66 -25.21 -9.29
C ASP A 352 5.30 -25.49 -10.68
N SER A 353 6.43 -24.86 -11.01
CA SER A 353 7.13 -24.96 -12.30
C SER A 353 8.52 -25.62 -12.25
N SER A 354 9.10 -25.92 -11.09
CA SER A 354 10.50 -26.42 -11.02
C SER A 354 10.62 -27.95 -11.03
N GLY A 355 9.62 -28.66 -10.51
CA GLY A 355 9.62 -30.12 -10.40
C GLY A 355 10.48 -30.69 -9.26
N GLU A 356 11.20 -29.85 -8.50
CA GLU A 356 11.92 -30.31 -7.30
C GLU A 356 10.93 -30.48 -6.12
N PRO A 357 10.85 -31.67 -5.49
CA PRO A 357 9.85 -31.94 -4.47
C PRO A 357 10.08 -31.11 -3.20
N PHE A 358 9.00 -30.52 -2.68
CA PHE A 358 8.97 -29.83 -1.39
C PHE A 358 7.96 -30.52 -0.43
N PRO A 359 8.25 -30.64 0.87
CA PRO A 359 7.28 -31.19 1.84
C PRO A 359 6.15 -30.18 2.07
N SER A 360 4.92 -30.64 2.30
CA SER A 360 3.76 -29.76 2.47
C SER A 360 3.99 -28.69 3.54
N LEU A 361 3.52 -27.47 3.29
CA LEU A 361 3.66 -26.39 4.27
C LEU A 361 2.73 -26.62 5.47
N MET A 362 3.16 -26.23 6.67
CA MET A 362 2.21 -26.02 7.77
C MET A 362 2.51 -24.77 8.62
N ILE A 363 1.72 -23.72 8.39
CA ILE A 363 1.76 -22.41 9.03
C ILE A 363 0.93 -22.40 10.31
N ARG A 364 1.47 -21.78 11.36
CA ARG A 364 0.78 -21.43 12.61
C ARG A 364 1.08 -20.01 13.03
N PHE A 365 0.08 -19.35 13.62
CA PHE A 365 0.16 -17.98 14.11
C PHE A 365 0.15 -17.93 15.64
N VAL A 366 1.28 -17.55 16.23
CA VAL A 366 1.44 -17.42 17.69
C VAL A 366 1.17 -16.00 18.16
N LYS A 367 0.40 -15.86 19.25
CA LYS A 367 0.05 -14.55 19.83
C LYS A 367 1.14 -13.97 20.73
N ASN A 368 2.08 -14.79 21.21
CA ASN A 368 3.22 -14.38 22.04
C ASN A 368 4.30 -15.50 22.11
N PRO A 369 5.53 -15.21 22.55
CA PRO A 369 6.64 -16.19 22.58
C PRO A 369 6.43 -17.40 23.49
N ARG A 370 5.67 -17.25 24.59
CA ARG A 370 5.43 -18.35 25.55
C ARG A 370 4.62 -19.48 24.92
N ASN A 371 3.81 -19.16 23.91
CA ASN A 371 3.06 -20.16 23.15
C ASN A 371 3.92 -20.86 22.10
N TYR A 372 5.06 -20.29 21.67
CA TYR A 372 5.85 -20.79 20.55
C TYR A 372 6.29 -22.25 20.74
N THR A 373 7.00 -22.54 21.83
CA THR A 373 7.52 -23.89 22.13
C THR A 373 6.41 -24.91 22.32
N ARG A 374 5.25 -24.48 22.85
CA ARG A 374 4.08 -25.35 22.98
C ARG A 374 3.50 -25.68 21.61
N THR A 375 3.19 -24.68 20.80
CA THR A 375 2.67 -24.87 19.44
C THR A 375 3.62 -25.71 18.58
N LEU A 376 4.94 -25.51 18.70
CA LEU A 376 5.94 -26.32 18.00
C LEU A 376 5.91 -27.79 18.44
N LYS A 377 5.86 -28.06 19.76
CA LYS A 377 5.74 -29.42 20.30
C LYS A 377 4.43 -30.08 19.86
N ASP A 378 3.31 -29.40 20.04
CA ASP A 378 1.98 -29.88 19.64
C ASP A 378 1.98 -30.26 18.14
N LEU A 379 2.58 -29.43 17.28
CA LEU A 379 2.72 -29.67 15.84
C LEU A 379 3.62 -30.88 15.53
N VAL A 380 4.79 -30.98 16.18
CA VAL A 380 5.74 -32.11 16.03
C VAL A 380 5.16 -33.45 16.52
N HIS A 381 4.23 -33.42 17.49
CA HIS A 381 3.54 -34.63 17.97
C HIS A 381 2.35 -35.04 17.11
N GLN A 382 1.64 -34.09 16.50
CA GLN A 382 0.41 -34.35 15.74
C GLN A 382 0.65 -34.65 14.25
N GLN A 383 1.83 -34.31 13.73
CA GLN A 383 2.13 -34.27 12.30
C GLN A 383 3.59 -34.68 12.04
N LYS A 384 3.88 -35.20 10.85
CA LYS A 384 5.23 -35.60 10.44
C LYS A 384 6.07 -34.38 10.05
N VAL A 385 6.36 -33.52 11.02
CA VAL A 385 7.22 -32.34 10.83
C VAL A 385 8.64 -32.81 10.52
N VAL A 386 9.16 -32.49 9.33
CA VAL A 386 10.52 -32.88 8.89
C VAL A 386 11.53 -31.75 8.98
N ALA A 387 11.07 -30.49 8.97
CA ALA A 387 11.90 -29.32 9.25
C ALA A 387 11.06 -28.17 9.85
N LEU A 388 11.74 -27.24 10.50
CA LEU A 388 11.20 -25.96 10.96
C LEU A 388 11.79 -24.81 10.13
N LEU A 389 10.92 -23.98 9.55
CA LEU A 389 11.28 -22.67 9.03
C LEU A 389 11.15 -21.64 10.17
N GLY A 390 12.28 -21.05 10.57
CA GLY A 390 12.41 -20.19 11.74
C GLY A 390 13.21 -20.86 12.87
N PRO A 391 13.10 -20.35 14.12
CA PRO A 391 12.26 -19.24 14.55
C PRO A 391 12.65 -17.90 13.93
N PHE A 392 11.70 -16.95 13.89
CA PHE A 392 11.86 -15.65 13.22
C PHE A 392 12.29 -14.50 14.15
N PHE A 393 12.33 -14.72 15.47
CA PHE A 393 12.65 -13.68 16.45
C PHE A 393 13.49 -14.22 17.61
N PRO A 394 14.35 -13.39 18.25
CA PRO A 394 15.24 -13.83 19.32
C PRO A 394 14.55 -14.48 20.51
N ASP A 395 13.40 -13.96 20.96
CA ASP A 395 12.68 -14.56 22.09
C ASP A 395 12.01 -15.90 21.73
N ASP A 396 11.61 -16.07 20.46
CA ASP A 396 10.98 -17.30 19.97
C ASP A 396 12.06 -18.38 19.80
N PHE A 397 13.23 -17.99 19.30
CA PHE A 397 14.45 -18.81 19.31
C PHE A 397 14.85 -19.21 20.73
N LYS A 398 14.93 -18.25 21.67
CA LYS A 398 15.24 -18.52 23.08
C LYS A 398 14.21 -19.45 23.74
N ALA A 399 12.93 -19.35 23.38
CA ALA A 399 11.89 -20.23 23.89
C ALA A 399 12.00 -21.65 23.30
N ALA A 400 12.37 -21.77 22.02
CA ALA A 400 12.48 -23.05 21.31
C ALA A 400 13.82 -23.77 21.53
N SER A 401 14.90 -23.06 21.83
CA SER A 401 16.28 -23.58 21.83
C SER A 401 16.47 -24.86 22.65
N SER A 402 15.93 -24.90 23.88
CA SER A 402 15.98 -26.09 24.73
C SER A 402 15.23 -27.29 24.14
N PHE A 403 14.14 -27.08 23.40
CA PHE A 403 13.46 -28.18 22.69
C PHE A 403 14.26 -28.62 21.46
N LEU A 404 14.76 -27.67 20.66
CA LEU A 404 15.58 -27.96 19.47
C LEU A 404 16.83 -28.76 19.84
N ALA A 405 17.53 -28.38 20.91
CA ALA A 405 18.72 -29.06 21.44
C ALA A 405 18.50 -30.54 21.81
N HIS A 406 17.28 -30.93 22.16
CA HIS A 406 16.93 -32.30 22.57
C HIS A 406 16.05 -33.01 21.52
N SER A 407 16.05 -32.50 20.28
CA SER A 407 15.27 -33.05 19.16
C SER A 407 16.15 -33.29 17.94
N ASP A 408 15.71 -34.18 17.06
CA ASP A 408 16.28 -34.38 15.72
C ASP A 408 15.69 -33.41 14.68
N LEU A 409 14.92 -32.41 15.11
CA LEU A 409 14.27 -31.45 14.21
C LEU A 409 15.27 -30.42 13.70
N VAL A 410 15.55 -30.48 12.41
CA VAL A 410 16.30 -29.45 11.68
C VAL A 410 15.50 -28.15 11.67
N ALA A 411 16.17 -27.03 11.95
CA ALA A 411 15.60 -25.70 11.86
C ALA A 411 16.46 -24.80 10.96
N VAL A 412 15.82 -24.09 10.03
CA VAL A 412 16.44 -23.09 9.16
C VAL A 412 15.81 -21.74 9.44
N SER A 413 16.53 -20.85 10.11
CA SER A 413 16.03 -19.49 10.39
C SER A 413 16.42 -18.50 9.30
N PRO A 414 15.46 -17.72 8.76
CA PRO A 414 15.76 -16.64 7.84
C PRO A 414 16.21 -15.34 8.53
N THR A 415 16.33 -15.30 9.86
CA THR A 415 16.57 -14.02 10.59
C THR A 415 17.51 -14.12 11.78
N GLN A 416 17.67 -15.30 12.38
CA GLN A 416 18.53 -15.48 13.56
C GLN A 416 19.93 -15.91 13.13
N PRO A 417 20.99 -15.50 13.83
CA PRO A 417 22.32 -16.07 13.62
C PRO A 417 22.33 -17.56 13.94
N PRO A 418 23.20 -18.37 13.31
CA PRO A 418 23.39 -19.75 13.73
C PRO A 418 23.96 -19.80 15.15
N ASP A 419 23.65 -20.87 15.88
CA ASP A 419 24.09 -21.07 17.26
C ASP A 419 25.09 -22.24 17.31
N PRO A 420 26.36 -22.01 17.70
CA PRO A 420 27.36 -23.08 17.81
C PRO A 420 26.95 -24.24 18.75
N GLY A 421 26.06 -23.98 19.71
CA GLY A 421 25.51 -24.99 20.62
C GLY A 421 24.35 -25.80 20.04
N LEU A 422 23.85 -25.46 18.84
CA LEU A 422 22.74 -26.15 18.17
C LEU A 422 23.16 -26.58 16.75
N SER A 423 23.79 -27.74 16.64
CA SER A 423 24.29 -28.28 15.36
C SER A 423 23.22 -28.61 14.32
N HIS A 424 21.92 -28.47 14.63
CA HIS A 424 20.81 -28.65 13.67
C HIS A 424 20.06 -27.33 13.39
N PHE A 425 20.69 -26.21 13.75
CA PHE A 425 20.16 -24.87 13.58
C PHE A 425 20.97 -24.07 12.54
N PHE A 426 20.41 -23.94 11.35
CA PHE A 426 21.01 -23.24 10.22
C PHE A 426 20.39 -21.85 10.06
N SER A 427 21.15 -20.94 9.46
CA SER A 427 20.70 -19.57 9.18
C SER A 427 20.85 -19.24 7.71
N THR A 428 19.86 -18.55 7.13
CA THR A 428 20.00 -17.85 5.84
C THR A 428 20.10 -16.34 5.99
N ALA A 429 20.20 -15.82 7.22
CA ALA A 429 20.14 -14.40 7.52
C ALA A 429 21.41 -13.66 7.07
N THR A 430 21.25 -12.58 6.31
CA THR A 430 22.25 -11.50 6.22
C THR A 430 22.12 -10.67 7.50
N LEU A 431 23.03 -10.88 8.44
CA LEU A 431 22.96 -10.29 9.77
C LEU A 431 23.31 -8.79 9.77
N PRO A 432 22.86 -8.00 10.77
CA PRO A 432 23.27 -6.60 10.92
C PRO A 432 24.80 -6.42 10.96
N ASP A 433 25.50 -7.37 11.59
CA ASP A 433 26.96 -7.47 11.68
C ASP A 433 27.59 -7.55 10.29
N MET A 434 27.08 -8.45 9.44
CA MET A 434 27.52 -8.64 8.06
C MET A 434 27.32 -7.36 7.23
N MET A 435 26.17 -6.70 7.36
CA MET A 435 25.90 -5.45 6.63
C MET A 435 26.76 -4.28 7.14
N ALA A 436 27.04 -4.21 8.45
CA ALA A 436 27.93 -3.20 9.03
C ALA A 436 29.40 -3.42 8.62
N ALA A 437 29.88 -4.67 8.60
CA ALA A 437 31.21 -5.02 8.13
C ALA A 437 31.37 -4.72 6.63
N ALA A 438 30.40 -5.12 5.80
CA ALA A 438 30.40 -4.80 4.37
C ALA A 438 30.42 -3.28 4.10
N ALA A 439 29.67 -2.50 4.89
CA ALA A 439 29.69 -1.04 4.81
C ALA A 439 31.07 -0.45 5.16
N ALA A 440 31.76 -0.98 6.18
CA ALA A 440 33.10 -0.54 6.58
C ALA A 440 34.14 -0.87 5.49
N ILE A 441 34.12 -2.10 4.96
CA ILE A 441 34.98 -2.53 3.84
C ILE A 441 34.76 -1.64 2.60
N ALA A 442 33.50 -1.38 2.25
CA ALA A 442 33.14 -0.50 1.13
C ALA A 442 33.53 0.97 1.36
N THR A 443 33.59 1.43 2.62
CA THR A 443 34.06 2.77 2.97
C THR A 443 35.56 2.88 2.72
N GLU A 444 36.35 1.98 3.32
CA GLU A 444 37.81 2.03 3.24
C GLU A 444 38.32 1.81 1.81
N LYS A 445 37.65 0.95 1.02
CA LYS A 445 37.96 0.75 -0.41
C LYS A 445 37.72 1.99 -1.29
N ARG A 446 36.90 2.94 -0.82
CA ARG A 446 36.54 4.17 -1.56
C ARG A 446 37.26 5.41 -1.06
N VAL A 447 37.68 5.43 0.21
CA VAL A 447 38.52 6.48 0.80
C VAL A 447 39.52 5.82 1.75
N THR A 448 40.82 6.02 1.51
CA THR A 448 41.91 5.39 2.27
C THR A 448 42.98 6.43 2.62
N PRO A 449 43.40 6.60 3.90
CA PRO A 449 42.72 6.12 5.10
C PRO A 449 41.40 6.86 5.32
N SER A 450 40.32 6.18 5.70
CA SER A 450 39.04 6.88 5.96
C SER A 450 38.97 7.50 7.36
N HIS A 451 38.52 8.76 7.46
CA HIS A 451 38.05 9.34 8.71
C HIS A 451 36.52 9.38 8.70
N VAL A 452 35.88 8.73 9.67
CA VAL A 452 34.44 8.45 9.64
C VAL A 452 33.71 8.99 10.87
N VAL A 453 32.54 9.58 10.64
CA VAL A 453 31.53 9.83 11.68
C VAL A 453 30.36 8.87 11.48
N ILE A 454 29.83 8.31 12.57
CA ILE A 454 28.67 7.39 12.53
C ILE A 454 27.42 8.08 13.08
N VAL A 455 26.34 8.15 12.32
CA VAL A 455 25.02 8.67 12.76
C VAL A 455 24.04 7.51 12.87
N TYR A 456 23.73 7.08 14.10
CA TYR A 456 23.03 5.81 14.35
C TYR A 456 21.74 5.96 15.18
N PRO A 457 20.73 5.11 14.98
CA PRO A 457 19.48 5.17 15.72
C PRO A 457 19.69 4.73 17.18
N LYS A 458 19.12 5.48 18.13
CA LYS A 458 19.22 5.18 19.55
C LYS A 458 18.44 3.91 19.90
N GLY A 459 19.16 2.80 20.05
CA GLY A 459 18.60 1.52 20.47
C GLY A 459 19.66 0.42 20.53
N PRO A 460 19.28 -0.83 20.84
CA PRO A 460 20.19 -1.98 20.79
C PRO A 460 20.81 -2.16 19.40
N TYR A 461 19.98 -2.15 18.34
CA TYR A 461 20.42 -2.26 16.94
C TYR A 461 21.51 -1.24 16.59
N GLY A 462 21.21 0.07 16.71
CA GLY A 462 22.14 1.11 16.28
C GLY A 462 23.45 1.15 17.07
N ARG A 463 23.44 0.75 18.34
CA ARG A 463 24.69 0.57 19.12
C ARG A 463 25.50 -0.62 18.61
N HIS A 464 24.84 -1.73 18.29
CA HIS A 464 25.50 -2.96 17.82
C HIS A 464 26.21 -2.74 16.48
N VAL A 465 25.48 -2.26 15.46
CA VAL A 465 26.04 -1.99 14.13
C VAL A 465 27.12 -0.90 14.15
N ARG A 466 27.01 0.11 15.03
CA ARG A 466 28.09 1.08 15.27
C ARG A 466 29.37 0.38 15.74
N THR A 467 29.28 -0.51 16.72
CA THR A 467 30.44 -1.24 17.25
C THR A 467 31.05 -2.15 16.19
N VAL A 468 30.25 -2.90 15.43
CA VAL A 468 30.75 -3.78 14.37
C VAL A 468 31.43 -2.97 13.28
N TYR A 469 30.78 -1.92 12.76
CA TYR A 469 31.37 -1.04 11.74
C TYR A 469 32.70 -0.43 12.21
N ALA A 470 32.74 0.11 13.43
CA ALA A 470 33.96 0.73 13.98
C ALA A 470 35.10 -0.29 14.16
N SER A 471 34.80 -1.48 14.68
CA SER A 471 35.77 -2.59 14.79
C SER A 471 36.32 -3.00 13.43
N THR A 472 35.45 -3.18 12.43
CA THR A 472 35.87 -3.59 11.08
C THR A 472 36.71 -2.50 10.41
N LEU A 473 36.29 -1.24 10.50
CA LEU A 473 37.01 -0.12 9.90
C LEU A 473 38.42 0.05 10.50
N SER A 474 38.54 -0.01 11.83
CA SER A 474 39.84 0.08 12.50
C SER A 474 40.77 -1.09 12.16
N GLY A 475 40.24 -2.29 11.94
CA GLY A 475 41.01 -3.44 11.44
C GLY A 475 41.53 -3.26 10.00
N LEU A 476 40.92 -2.36 9.22
CA LEU A 476 41.34 -2.03 7.85
C LEU A 476 42.26 -0.79 7.79
N GLY A 477 42.55 -0.14 8.92
CA GLY A 477 43.39 1.06 9.01
C GLY A 477 42.63 2.40 9.00
N GLY A 478 41.30 2.39 8.84
CA GLY A 478 40.46 3.59 8.95
C GLY A 478 40.11 3.97 10.39
N GLN A 479 39.65 5.20 10.61
CA GLN A 479 39.40 5.77 11.93
C GLN A 479 37.97 6.30 12.09
N VAL A 480 37.26 5.82 13.11
CA VAL A 480 36.01 6.47 13.55
C VAL A 480 36.33 7.62 14.50
N ILE A 481 36.24 8.85 14.00
CA ILE A 481 36.56 10.06 14.78
C ILE A 481 35.39 10.55 15.65
N GLY A 482 34.18 10.04 15.40
CA GLY A 482 32.97 10.50 16.09
C GLY A 482 31.77 9.58 15.91
N SER A 483 30.80 9.68 16.82
CA SER A 483 29.50 9.04 16.61
C SER A 483 28.38 9.79 17.33
N ILE A 484 27.22 9.89 16.67
CA ILE A 484 26.06 10.65 17.12
C ILE A 484 24.83 9.75 17.07
N SER A 485 24.01 9.78 18.13
CA SER A 485 22.73 9.05 18.14
C SER A 485 21.54 9.97 17.89
N TYR A 486 20.55 9.49 17.13
CA TYR A 486 19.25 10.14 16.92
C TYR A 486 18.08 9.27 17.42
N ASP A 487 16.88 9.83 17.55
CA ASP A 487 15.67 9.08 17.91
C ASP A 487 14.91 8.67 16.64
N PRO A 488 14.94 7.38 16.20
CA PRO A 488 14.32 6.95 14.95
C PRO A 488 12.79 7.05 14.94
N ARG A 489 12.16 7.41 16.07
CA ARG A 489 10.71 7.64 16.19
C ARG A 489 10.32 9.10 16.00
N ARG A 490 11.28 10.02 15.86
CA ARG A 490 11.04 11.45 15.65
C ARG A 490 11.51 11.85 14.25
N PRO A 491 10.72 12.63 13.49
CA PRO A 491 11.16 13.14 12.19
C PRO A 491 12.21 14.27 12.32
N ASP A 492 12.34 14.89 13.50
CA ASP A 492 13.32 15.94 13.77
C ASP A 492 14.67 15.36 14.20
N ASN A 493 15.58 15.24 13.23
CA ASN A 493 16.97 14.85 13.45
C ASN A 493 17.92 16.06 13.59
N GLN A 494 17.41 17.29 13.63
CA GLN A 494 18.23 18.52 13.61
C GLN A 494 19.18 18.61 14.80
N SER A 495 18.74 18.16 15.98
CA SER A 495 19.61 18.11 17.17
C SER A 495 20.77 17.10 17.06
N ALA A 496 20.67 16.11 16.17
CA ALA A 496 21.74 15.17 15.84
C ALA A 496 22.63 15.73 14.72
N LEU A 497 22.06 16.26 13.64
CA LEU A 497 22.85 16.78 12.52
C LEU A 497 23.54 18.12 12.83
N GLU A 498 23.02 18.98 13.72
CA GLU A 498 23.79 20.13 14.20
C GLU A 498 25.06 19.71 14.96
N LYS A 499 25.09 18.52 15.58
CA LYS A 499 26.31 17.97 16.19
C LYS A 499 27.32 17.48 15.16
N LEU A 500 26.93 17.18 13.91
CA LEU A 500 27.93 16.88 12.86
C LEU A 500 28.85 18.07 12.59
N LYS A 501 28.36 19.30 12.77
CA LYS A 501 29.14 20.52 12.56
C LYS A 501 30.24 20.74 13.61
N SER A 502 30.32 19.94 14.68
CA SER A 502 31.50 19.93 15.56
C SER A 502 32.66 19.09 15.03
N PHE A 503 32.43 18.26 14.01
CA PHE A 503 33.46 17.48 13.31
C PHE A 503 33.87 18.20 12.01
N GLY A 504 34.28 19.46 12.14
CA GLY A 504 34.69 20.28 11.01
C GLY A 504 34.82 21.77 11.36
N THR A 505 35.33 22.55 10.41
CA THR A 505 35.55 23.99 10.54
C THR A 505 34.49 24.75 9.75
N ARG A 506 33.87 25.76 10.36
CA ARG A 506 33.05 26.75 9.65
C ARG A 506 33.87 28.01 9.42
N MET A 507 33.85 28.51 8.19
CA MET A 507 34.46 29.79 7.81
C MET A 507 33.39 30.75 7.29
N GLU A 508 33.50 32.03 7.63
CA GLU A 508 32.70 33.11 7.03
C GLU A 508 33.47 33.67 5.83
N ILE A 509 32.80 33.82 4.69
CA ILE A 509 33.35 34.41 3.46
C ILE A 509 32.66 35.77 3.25
N SER A 510 33.44 36.83 3.35
CA SER A 510 33.06 38.23 3.14
C SER A 510 34.14 38.95 2.33
N LYS A 511 33.94 40.25 2.07
CA LYS A 511 34.99 41.11 1.50
C LYS A 511 36.22 41.22 2.41
N ASP A 512 36.05 41.04 3.72
CA ASP A 512 37.07 41.24 4.74
C ASP A 512 37.85 39.95 5.03
N THR A 513 37.20 38.79 4.91
CA THR A 513 37.85 37.47 5.13
C THR A 513 38.40 36.85 3.84
N GLY A 514 37.88 37.24 2.68
CA GLY A 514 38.32 36.71 1.38
C GLY A 514 37.92 35.25 1.14
N LEU A 515 38.51 34.65 0.10
CA LEU A 515 38.36 33.22 -0.19
C LEU A 515 39.41 32.41 0.60
N PRO A 516 39.11 31.14 0.95
CA PRO A 516 40.10 30.23 1.51
C PRO A 516 41.35 30.08 0.62
N GLN A 517 42.50 29.81 1.22
CA GLN A 517 43.76 29.67 0.47
C GLN A 517 43.66 28.54 -0.57
N GLY A 518 43.99 28.83 -1.82
CA GLY A 518 43.87 27.88 -2.93
C GLY A 518 42.44 27.63 -3.42
N ALA A 519 41.46 28.40 -2.97
CA ALA A 519 40.10 28.36 -3.51
C ALA A 519 39.89 29.42 -4.61
N THR A 520 39.17 29.03 -5.66
CA THR A 520 38.70 29.93 -6.74
C THR A 520 37.19 30.02 -6.73
N LEU A 521 36.63 31.15 -7.15
CA LEU A 521 35.18 31.30 -7.30
C LEU A 521 34.70 30.57 -8.56
N VAL A 522 33.67 29.73 -8.46
CA VAL A 522 33.01 29.04 -9.58
C VAL A 522 31.72 29.75 -9.97
N SER A 523 30.96 30.20 -8.96
CA SER A 523 29.76 31.03 -9.10
C SER A 523 29.56 31.85 -7.82
N GLU A 524 28.55 32.72 -7.76
CA GLU A 524 28.26 33.50 -6.54
C GLU A 524 28.05 32.62 -5.29
N ASP A 525 27.51 31.42 -5.49
CA ASP A 525 27.17 30.46 -4.42
C ASP A 525 28.18 29.29 -4.31
N ALA A 526 29.26 29.25 -5.10
CA ALA A 526 30.17 28.10 -5.12
C ALA A 526 31.65 28.45 -5.34
N ILE A 527 32.53 27.74 -4.64
CA ILE A 527 33.99 27.81 -4.79
C ILE A 527 34.55 26.46 -5.20
N GLN A 528 35.72 26.42 -5.84
CA GLN A 528 36.50 25.21 -6.10
C GLN A 528 37.78 25.25 -5.27
N MET A 529 38.07 24.17 -4.53
CA MET A 529 39.24 24.06 -3.67
C MET A 529 39.68 22.59 -3.63
N GLY A 530 40.97 22.32 -3.83
CA GLY A 530 41.50 20.95 -3.80
C GLY A 530 40.84 20.01 -4.82
N GLY A 531 40.46 20.52 -5.99
CA GLY A 531 39.76 19.78 -7.05
C GLY A 531 38.27 19.52 -6.80
N LYS A 532 37.72 19.85 -5.62
CA LYS A 532 36.30 19.69 -5.28
C LYS A 532 35.56 21.05 -5.34
N VAL A 533 34.27 21.02 -5.69
CA VAL A 533 33.39 22.21 -5.65
C VAL A 533 32.62 22.22 -4.32
N PHE A 534 32.58 23.36 -3.65
CA PHE A 534 31.86 23.57 -2.39
C PHE A 534 30.81 24.68 -2.55
N PHE A 535 29.56 24.37 -2.24
CA PHE A 535 28.45 25.32 -2.17
C PHE A 535 28.46 26.09 -0.85
N LEU A 536 28.24 27.39 -0.93
CA LEU A 536 28.27 28.34 0.18
C LEU A 536 26.87 28.53 0.78
N GLY A 537 26.75 28.30 2.09
CA GLY A 537 25.54 28.63 2.84
C GLY A 537 25.39 30.15 3.00
N SER A 538 24.18 30.63 3.25
CA SER A 538 23.92 32.04 3.55
C SER A 538 23.44 32.18 5.00
N ARG A 539 23.94 33.20 5.72
CA ARG A 539 23.50 33.52 7.09
C ARG A 539 23.37 35.02 7.25
N ILE A 540 22.31 35.46 7.92
CA ILE A 540 22.13 36.87 8.31
C ILE A 540 22.93 37.12 9.61
N LYS A 541 23.79 38.14 9.59
CA LYS A 541 24.58 38.63 10.73
C LYS A 541 24.55 40.16 10.68
N ASN A 542 24.08 40.81 11.75
CA ASN A 542 23.92 42.27 11.82
C ASN A 542 23.22 42.87 10.59
N ALA A 543 22.09 42.27 10.17
CA ALA A 543 21.31 42.61 8.97
C ALA A 543 22.03 42.48 7.60
N HIS A 544 23.26 41.95 7.56
CA HIS A 544 23.96 41.62 6.31
C HIS A 544 23.97 40.11 6.04
N HIS A 545 23.90 39.74 4.76
CA HIS A 545 24.12 38.35 4.32
C HIS A 545 25.62 38.06 4.28
N VAL A 546 26.05 37.07 5.05
CA VAL A 546 27.42 36.55 5.04
C VAL A 546 27.38 35.13 4.45
N ARG A 547 28.30 34.84 3.53
CA ARG A 547 28.45 33.49 2.99
C ARG A 547 29.21 32.63 4.01
N THR A 548 28.87 31.35 4.11
CA THR A 548 29.50 30.44 5.06
C THR A 548 29.89 29.13 4.37
N LEU A 549 31.11 28.66 4.64
CA LEU A 549 31.61 27.37 4.19
C LEU A 549 31.75 26.45 5.40
N PHE A 550 31.36 25.18 5.24
CA PHE A 550 31.66 24.12 6.19
C PHE A 550 32.66 23.15 5.53
N LEU A 551 33.78 22.92 6.20
CA LEU A 551 34.79 21.92 5.83
C LEU A 551 34.75 20.79 6.87
N PRO A 552 34.22 19.60 6.52
CA PRO A 552 34.26 18.43 7.38
C PRO A 552 35.70 18.07 7.77
N SER A 553 35.89 17.57 8.99
CA SER A 553 37.14 16.90 9.43
C SER A 553 37.06 15.38 9.23
N PHE A 554 36.13 14.91 8.40
CA PHE A 554 35.86 13.51 8.10
C PHE A 554 35.56 13.36 6.62
N ASP A 555 35.93 12.22 6.06
CA ASP A 555 35.78 11.92 4.64
C ASP A 555 34.52 11.10 4.34
N ALA A 556 34.01 10.37 5.35
CA ALA A 556 32.79 9.58 5.21
C ALA A 556 31.82 9.65 6.40
N LEU A 557 30.55 9.41 6.12
CA LEU A 557 29.45 9.38 7.07
C LEU A 557 28.69 8.04 6.95
N TYR A 558 28.74 7.21 7.98
CA TYR A 558 27.99 5.95 8.03
C TYR A 558 26.65 6.13 8.75
N VAL A 559 25.57 5.67 8.09
CA VAL A 559 24.19 5.82 8.54
C VAL A 559 23.43 4.49 8.47
N PRO A 560 23.46 3.68 9.54
CA PRO A 560 22.62 2.48 9.65
C PRO A 560 21.18 2.86 10.06
N ASP A 561 20.37 3.32 9.09
CA ASP A 561 19.03 3.82 9.36
C ASP A 561 17.98 2.73 9.55
N THR A 562 17.06 2.98 10.50
CA THR A 562 15.85 2.20 10.76
C THR A 562 14.58 3.06 10.73
N SER A 563 14.65 4.29 10.20
CA SER A 563 13.50 5.17 10.08
C SER A 563 12.58 4.73 8.93
N ALA A 564 11.36 5.28 8.89
CA ALA A 564 10.49 5.12 7.74
C ALA A 564 10.89 6.01 6.55
N GLU A 565 11.72 7.03 6.76
CA GLU A 565 12.07 8.06 5.77
C GLU A 565 13.57 8.43 5.79
N PRO A 566 14.48 7.51 5.38
CA PRO A 566 15.91 7.83 5.22
C PRO A 566 16.17 9.03 4.29
N ALA A 567 15.25 9.29 3.35
CA ALA A 567 15.26 10.47 2.49
C ALA A 567 15.22 11.81 3.26
N SER A 568 14.54 11.85 4.43
CA SER A 568 14.46 13.05 5.25
C SER A 568 15.83 13.40 5.84
N LEU A 569 16.54 12.40 6.36
CA LEU A 569 17.89 12.55 6.88
C LEU A 569 18.86 13.02 5.78
N LEU A 570 18.79 12.46 4.57
CA LEU A 570 19.62 12.90 3.44
C LEU A 570 19.35 14.35 3.02
N ARG A 571 18.08 14.75 2.90
CA ARG A 571 17.71 16.15 2.62
C ARG A 571 18.23 17.08 3.71
N GLU A 572 18.21 16.64 4.95
CA GLU A 572 18.71 17.45 6.07
C GLU A 572 20.25 17.55 6.05
N ILE A 573 20.98 16.48 5.71
CA ILE A 573 22.45 16.52 5.51
C ILE A 573 22.82 17.52 4.39
N ALA A 574 22.11 17.47 3.25
CA ALA A 574 22.29 18.42 2.15
C ALA A 574 21.99 19.87 2.59
N TYR A 575 20.83 20.11 3.22
CA TYR A 575 20.42 21.42 3.73
C TYR A 575 21.39 22.04 4.76
N LYS A 576 22.18 21.22 5.46
CA LYS A 576 23.20 21.67 6.41
C LYS A 576 24.55 21.98 5.73
N ASN A 577 24.62 21.91 4.39
CA ASN A 577 25.80 22.03 3.52
C ASN A 577 26.93 21.06 3.92
N ILE A 578 26.58 19.86 4.35
CA ILE A 578 27.53 18.77 4.59
C ILE A 578 27.73 18.05 3.26
N GLN A 579 28.86 18.35 2.62
CA GLN A 579 29.15 18.04 1.22
C GLN A 579 30.56 17.46 1.05
N ASN A 580 30.89 16.95 -0.14
CA ASN A 580 32.23 16.43 -0.50
C ASN A 580 32.74 15.23 0.33
N ILE A 581 31.81 14.53 0.99
CA ILE A 581 32.00 13.31 1.77
C ILE A 581 31.34 12.10 1.08
N LEU A 582 31.85 10.90 1.34
CA LEU A 582 31.18 9.64 1.04
C LEU A 582 30.08 9.38 2.07
N LEU A 583 28.85 9.06 1.64
CA LEU A 583 27.75 8.75 2.57
C LEU A 583 27.30 7.31 2.36
N VAL A 584 27.47 6.48 3.40
CA VAL A 584 27.20 5.04 3.33
C VAL A 584 25.98 4.69 4.19
N GLY A 585 24.89 4.28 3.53
CA GLY A 585 23.68 3.78 4.17
C GLY A 585 23.59 2.25 4.23
N ASN A 586 22.53 1.75 4.86
CA ASN A 586 22.11 0.35 4.80
C ASN A 586 20.96 0.13 3.80
N GLU A 587 20.35 -1.05 3.82
CA GLU A 587 19.39 -1.52 2.80
C GLU A 587 18.09 -0.70 2.75
N THR A 588 17.78 0.06 3.80
CA THR A 588 16.65 1.02 3.83
C THR A 588 16.82 2.14 2.80
N PHE A 589 18.05 2.54 2.48
CA PHE A 589 18.33 3.58 1.48
C PHE A 589 17.90 3.16 0.07
N LEU A 590 17.96 1.86 -0.24
CA LEU A 590 17.51 1.29 -1.52
C LEU A 590 16.00 1.42 -1.76
N ARG A 591 15.24 1.83 -0.73
CA ARG A 591 13.79 2.06 -0.75
C ARG A 591 13.42 3.54 -0.85
N ILE A 592 14.38 4.46 -0.84
CA ILE A 592 14.13 5.90 -0.99
C ILE A 592 13.38 6.18 -2.29
N ARG A 593 12.26 6.89 -2.18
CA ARG A 593 11.48 7.42 -3.30
C ARG A 593 11.55 8.95 -3.27
N GLY A 594 11.92 9.55 -4.40
CA GLY A 594 12.10 11.00 -4.51
C GLY A 594 13.46 11.45 -3.96
N LEU A 595 14.37 11.81 -4.87
CA LEU A 595 15.74 12.28 -4.58
C LEU A 595 15.85 13.81 -4.80
N SER A 596 14.73 14.52 -4.68
CA SER A 596 14.70 15.98 -4.78
C SER A 596 15.23 16.60 -3.48
N GLY A 597 16.14 17.56 -3.60
CA GLY A 597 16.78 18.24 -2.47
C GLY A 597 18.01 17.51 -1.91
N ILE A 598 18.60 16.58 -2.68
CA ILE A 598 19.88 15.91 -2.35
C ILE A 598 20.85 15.83 -3.53
N GLN A 599 20.67 16.68 -4.55
CA GLN A 599 21.46 16.66 -5.79
C GLN A 599 22.97 16.80 -5.54
N GLU A 600 23.35 17.53 -4.49
CA GLU A 600 24.73 17.74 -4.05
C GLU A 600 25.38 16.49 -3.42
N LEU A 601 24.58 15.47 -3.07
CA LEU A 601 25.00 14.16 -2.56
C LEU A 601 24.90 13.06 -3.63
N HIS A 602 24.55 13.41 -4.87
CA HIS A 602 24.55 12.43 -5.97
C HIS A 602 25.96 11.93 -6.25
N ASP A 603 26.06 10.67 -6.67
CA ASP A 603 27.31 9.93 -6.93
C ASP A 603 28.24 9.72 -5.70
N THR A 604 28.05 10.41 -4.57
CA THR A 604 28.75 10.14 -3.28
C THR A 604 27.97 9.20 -2.33
N LEU A 605 26.76 8.80 -2.72
CA LEU A 605 25.87 7.96 -1.93
C LEU A 605 26.07 6.46 -2.22
N LEU A 606 26.39 5.69 -1.18
CA LEU A 606 26.42 4.22 -1.18
C LEU A 606 25.33 3.63 -0.28
N ALA A 607 24.94 2.40 -0.56
CA ALA A 607 24.08 1.60 0.32
C ALA A 607 24.45 0.11 0.25
N THR A 608 24.52 -0.57 1.39
CA THR A 608 24.59 -2.04 1.43
C THR A 608 23.22 -2.67 1.19
N GLY A 609 23.18 -3.87 0.61
CA GLY A 609 21.92 -4.59 0.45
C GLY A 609 22.04 -5.96 -0.23
N PRO A 610 20.90 -6.61 -0.52
CA PRO A 610 20.86 -7.87 -1.25
C PRO A 610 21.19 -7.65 -2.75
N PRO A 611 21.47 -8.72 -3.52
CA PRO A 611 21.60 -8.67 -4.97
C PRO A 611 20.42 -7.98 -5.68
N PRO A 612 20.63 -7.41 -6.88
CA PRO A 612 19.56 -6.79 -7.65
C PRO A 612 18.57 -7.85 -8.16
N LEU A 613 17.28 -7.64 -7.91
CA LEU A 613 16.24 -8.49 -8.49
C LEU A 613 16.10 -8.20 -9.99
N GLY A 614 16.45 -9.18 -10.82
CA GLY A 614 16.24 -9.14 -12.26
C GLY A 614 14.78 -9.44 -12.66
N PRO A 615 14.39 -9.26 -13.93
CA PRO A 615 13.03 -9.55 -14.41
C PRO A 615 12.58 -11.01 -14.22
N SER A 616 13.52 -11.95 -14.16
CA SER A 616 13.30 -13.38 -13.91
C SER A 616 13.35 -13.78 -12.42
N SER A 617 13.50 -12.80 -11.52
CA SER A 617 13.51 -13.01 -10.06
C SER A 617 12.33 -13.85 -9.60
N PRO A 618 12.54 -14.85 -8.72
CA PRO A 618 11.43 -15.61 -8.17
C PRO A 618 10.55 -14.77 -7.24
N VAL A 619 11.17 -13.85 -6.48
CA VAL A 619 10.49 -12.92 -5.58
C VAL A 619 10.05 -11.67 -6.36
N GLN A 620 8.80 -11.25 -6.19
CA GLN A 620 8.20 -10.12 -6.90
C GLN A 620 8.44 -8.79 -6.20
N MET A 621 8.33 -7.69 -6.96
CA MET A 621 8.32 -6.34 -6.41
C MET A 621 6.99 -6.06 -5.70
N VAL A 622 7.03 -5.59 -4.46
CA VAL A 622 5.84 -5.26 -3.66
C VAL A 622 5.05 -4.15 -4.36
N ASN A 623 3.78 -4.41 -4.62
CA ASN A 623 2.86 -3.59 -5.42
C ASN A 623 3.48 -3.20 -6.80
N GLY A 624 4.27 -4.09 -7.39
CA GLY A 624 4.97 -3.90 -8.66
C GLY A 624 6.05 -2.80 -8.69
N ARG A 625 6.37 -2.17 -7.55
CA ARG A 625 7.20 -0.94 -7.50
C ARG A 625 8.20 -0.87 -6.36
N SER A 626 7.90 -1.43 -5.19
CA SER A 626 8.81 -1.44 -4.05
C SER A 626 9.70 -2.68 -4.08
N ARG A 627 10.99 -2.52 -3.75
CA ARG A 627 11.83 -3.68 -3.41
C ARG A 627 11.21 -4.41 -2.20
N PRO A 628 11.18 -5.76 -2.21
CA PRO A 628 10.91 -6.57 -1.03
C PRO A 628 11.79 -6.19 0.15
N SER A 629 11.34 -6.51 1.37
CA SER A 629 12.22 -6.42 2.52
C SER A 629 13.26 -7.54 2.48
N LEU A 630 14.37 -7.33 3.17
CA LEU A 630 15.41 -8.34 3.30
C LEU A 630 14.88 -9.62 3.98
N PHE A 631 13.88 -9.50 4.86
CA PHE A 631 13.16 -10.63 5.47
C PHE A 631 12.40 -11.48 4.44
N THR A 632 11.76 -10.87 3.44
CA THR A 632 11.09 -11.60 2.34
C THR A 632 12.09 -12.45 1.57
N LEU A 633 13.23 -11.85 1.19
CA LEU A 633 14.29 -12.51 0.41
C LEU A 633 14.93 -13.67 1.18
N GLN A 634 15.25 -13.46 2.47
CA GLN A 634 15.86 -14.50 3.31
C GLN A 634 14.88 -15.64 3.62
N THR A 635 13.58 -15.37 3.71
CA THR A 635 12.54 -16.40 3.86
C THR A 635 12.43 -17.27 2.60
N TYR A 636 12.46 -16.66 1.41
CA TYR A 636 12.53 -17.41 0.14
C TYR A 636 13.79 -18.29 0.09
N ASP A 637 14.96 -17.75 0.45
CA ASP A 637 16.22 -18.52 0.43
C ASP A 637 16.24 -19.66 1.45
N ALA A 638 15.61 -19.49 2.62
CA ALA A 638 15.45 -20.57 3.60
C ALA A 638 14.55 -21.70 3.08
N LEU A 639 13.47 -21.38 2.37
CA LEU A 639 12.61 -22.37 1.71
C LEU A 639 13.37 -23.09 0.59
N ARG A 640 14.11 -22.37 -0.26
CA ARG A 640 14.91 -22.97 -1.33
C ARG A 640 16.06 -23.83 -0.81
N LEU A 641 16.63 -23.51 0.35
CA LEU A 641 17.57 -24.38 1.04
C LEU A 641 16.89 -25.68 1.50
N LEU A 642 15.71 -25.58 2.11
CA LEU A 642 14.92 -26.74 2.54
C LEU A 642 14.43 -27.59 1.36
N GLN A 643 14.15 -27.00 0.20
CA GLN A 643 13.80 -27.71 -1.04
C GLN A 643 14.94 -28.58 -1.53
N LYS A 644 16.14 -28.00 -1.70
CA LYS A 644 17.34 -28.75 -2.07
C LYS A 644 17.66 -29.88 -1.07
N ALA A 645 17.48 -29.61 0.22
CA ALA A 645 17.64 -30.61 1.28
C ALA A 645 16.58 -31.73 1.20
N SER A 646 15.35 -31.38 0.83
CA SER A 646 14.22 -32.32 0.66
C SER A 646 14.34 -33.18 -0.61
N ALA A 647 15.00 -32.66 -1.64
CA ALA A 647 15.34 -33.37 -2.88
C ALA A 647 16.65 -34.18 -2.80
N SER A 648 17.31 -34.23 -1.63
CA SER A 648 18.48 -35.08 -1.38
C SER A 648 18.10 -36.58 -1.33
N VAL A 649 19.09 -37.47 -1.41
CA VAL A 649 18.89 -38.93 -1.51
C VAL A 649 18.01 -39.51 -0.40
N ASP A 650 18.19 -39.05 0.84
CA ASP A 650 17.42 -39.47 2.02
C ASP A 650 16.31 -38.46 2.40
N GLY A 651 16.08 -37.46 1.54
CA GLY A 651 14.99 -36.50 1.65
C GLY A 651 13.62 -37.11 1.29
N PRO A 652 12.49 -36.54 1.73
CA PRO A 652 12.35 -35.39 2.65
C PRO A 652 12.26 -35.82 4.12
N THR A 653 13.20 -36.64 4.64
CA THR A 653 13.22 -37.01 6.07
C THR A 653 14.02 -36.02 6.91
N ARG A 654 13.81 -35.99 8.24
CA ARG A 654 14.66 -35.21 9.18
C ARG A 654 16.14 -35.53 9.00
N GLN A 655 16.46 -36.83 8.84
CA GLN A 655 17.81 -37.32 8.67
C GLN A 655 18.44 -36.86 7.35
N GLY A 656 17.74 -37.03 6.21
CA GLY A 656 18.26 -36.63 4.90
C GLY A 656 18.43 -35.12 4.76
N ILE A 657 17.43 -34.35 5.23
CA ILE A 657 17.52 -32.88 5.29
C ILE A 657 18.74 -32.47 6.14
N ARG A 658 18.94 -33.10 7.30
CA ARG A 658 20.09 -32.84 8.16
C ARG A 658 21.41 -33.18 7.46
N GLN A 659 21.56 -34.39 6.92
CA GLN A 659 22.78 -34.83 6.24
C GLN A 659 23.15 -33.90 5.07
N TYR A 660 22.16 -33.41 4.32
CA TYR A 660 22.38 -32.43 3.28
C TYR A 660 22.93 -31.11 3.84
N LEU A 661 22.39 -30.58 4.93
CA LEU A 661 22.87 -29.32 5.51
C LEU A 661 24.19 -29.45 6.27
N ASP A 662 24.41 -30.59 6.94
CA ASP A 662 25.69 -31.00 7.55
C ASP A 662 26.81 -31.16 6.49
N SER A 663 26.46 -31.28 5.20
CA SER A 663 27.43 -31.26 4.08
C SER A 663 27.90 -29.84 3.68
N HIS A 664 27.41 -28.80 4.37
CA HIS A 664 27.78 -27.39 4.15
C HIS A 664 27.54 -26.89 2.71
N PRO A 665 26.31 -27.03 2.16
CA PRO A 665 26.01 -26.75 0.76
C PRO A 665 26.15 -25.27 0.42
N SER A 666 26.49 -24.93 -0.83
CA SER A 666 26.42 -23.55 -1.30
C SER A 666 24.99 -23.18 -1.76
N LEU A 667 24.53 -21.98 -1.40
CA LEU A 667 23.27 -21.42 -1.84
C LEU A 667 23.49 -20.09 -2.56
N ASP A 668 23.24 -20.06 -3.87
CA ASP A 668 23.12 -18.83 -4.64
C ASP A 668 21.72 -18.24 -4.47
N GLY A 669 21.52 -17.48 -3.38
CA GLY A 669 20.21 -16.98 -2.94
C GLY A 669 19.85 -15.58 -3.45
N VAL A 670 18.56 -15.25 -3.47
CA VAL A 670 18.07 -13.90 -3.84
C VAL A 670 18.45 -12.82 -2.81
N SER A 671 18.83 -13.22 -1.60
CA SER A 671 19.40 -12.34 -0.57
C SER A 671 20.94 -12.35 -0.53
N GLY A 672 21.61 -13.06 -1.43
CA GLY A 672 23.06 -13.20 -1.54
C GLY A 672 23.51 -14.66 -1.67
N THR A 673 24.65 -14.87 -2.32
CA THR A 673 25.38 -16.15 -2.25
C THR A 673 25.81 -16.44 -0.81
N MET A 674 25.77 -17.70 -0.40
CA MET A 674 26.05 -18.13 0.96
C MET A 674 26.72 -19.50 1.00
N THR A 675 27.69 -19.67 1.90
CA THR A 675 28.31 -20.96 2.23
C THR A 675 28.44 -21.10 3.76
N TRP A 676 28.14 -22.27 4.29
CA TRP A 676 28.47 -22.61 5.68
C TRP A 676 29.89 -23.16 5.72
N ASN A 677 30.65 -22.83 6.77
CA ASN A 677 32.07 -23.24 6.90
C ASN A 677 32.33 -24.07 8.17
N GLY A 678 31.29 -24.34 8.96
CA GLY A 678 31.34 -25.08 10.21
C GLY A 678 30.14 -24.74 11.11
N PRO A 679 30.00 -25.39 12.28
CA PRO A 679 28.99 -25.04 13.27
C PRO A 679 29.08 -23.56 13.66
N GLY A 680 27.98 -22.82 13.53
CA GLY A 680 27.95 -21.39 13.85
C GLY A 680 28.63 -20.45 12.84
N GLN A 681 29.28 -20.98 11.79
CA GLN A 681 30.07 -20.18 10.84
C GLN A 681 29.52 -20.21 9.42
N PHE A 682 29.32 -19.04 8.84
CA PHE A 682 28.89 -18.91 7.45
C PHE A 682 29.39 -17.60 6.80
N LYS A 683 29.64 -17.67 5.50
CA LYS A 683 29.95 -16.52 4.65
C LYS A 683 28.71 -16.13 3.84
N LYS A 684 28.56 -14.84 3.59
CA LYS A 684 27.52 -14.32 2.71
C LYS A 684 28.02 -13.14 1.89
N SER A 685 27.54 -13.00 0.66
CA SER A 685 27.76 -11.80 -0.14
C SER A 685 26.77 -10.69 0.19
N VAL A 686 27.27 -9.46 0.24
CA VAL A 686 26.51 -8.22 0.37
C VAL A 686 26.83 -7.33 -0.82
N THR A 687 25.80 -6.86 -1.53
CA THR A 687 25.96 -5.97 -2.67
C THR A 687 26.11 -4.52 -2.18
N ILE A 688 27.09 -3.81 -2.72
CA ILE A 688 27.28 -2.37 -2.52
C ILE A 688 26.68 -1.64 -3.71
N TYR A 689 25.61 -0.90 -3.47
CA TYR A 689 25.01 -0.01 -4.46
C TYR A 689 25.61 1.38 -4.37
N GLN A 690 25.79 2.01 -5.54
CA GLN A 690 26.05 3.45 -5.65
C GLN A 690 24.81 4.12 -6.25
N LEU A 691 24.43 5.28 -5.72
CA LEU A 691 23.38 6.10 -6.31
C LEU A 691 23.99 6.92 -7.45
N SER A 692 23.59 6.64 -8.69
CA SER A 692 23.97 7.47 -9.83
C SER A 692 22.75 8.04 -10.55
N GLY A 693 22.79 9.35 -10.81
CA GLY A 693 21.67 10.14 -11.34
C GLY A 693 20.44 10.11 -10.43
N ARG A 694 19.57 9.10 -10.62
CA ARG A 694 18.36 8.86 -9.79
C ARG A 694 18.11 7.37 -9.52
N ARG A 695 19.10 6.49 -9.71
CA ARG A 695 18.96 5.04 -9.60
C ARG A 695 20.09 4.44 -8.76
N TRP A 696 19.74 3.49 -7.91
CA TRP A 696 20.71 2.65 -7.20
C TRP A 696 21.23 1.56 -8.15
N ILE A 697 22.51 1.63 -8.49
CA ILE A 697 23.20 0.69 -9.39
C ILE A 697 24.16 -0.17 -8.54
N PRO A 698 24.17 -1.50 -8.70
CA PRO A 698 25.22 -2.34 -8.10
C PRO A 698 26.61 -1.88 -8.56
N SER A 699 27.52 -1.71 -7.62
CA SER A 699 28.88 -1.19 -7.87
C SER A 699 29.99 -2.13 -7.41
N ASP A 700 29.71 -2.98 -6.42
CA ASP A 700 30.65 -3.93 -5.85
C ASP A 700 29.90 -5.05 -5.11
N THR A 701 30.59 -6.13 -4.79
CA THR A 701 30.08 -7.21 -3.94
C THR A 701 31.16 -7.56 -2.92
N VAL A 702 30.79 -7.53 -1.64
CA VAL A 702 31.68 -7.83 -0.51
C VAL A 702 31.24 -9.15 0.12
N GLU A 703 32.15 -10.10 0.24
CA GLU A 703 31.94 -11.29 1.06
C GLU A 703 32.25 -10.98 2.53
N VAL A 704 31.38 -11.42 3.43
CA VAL A 704 31.51 -11.22 4.87
C VAL A 704 31.24 -12.53 5.62
N THR A 705 32.11 -12.87 6.57
CA THR A 705 31.93 -14.02 7.46
C THR A 705 31.20 -13.62 8.73
N TYR A 706 30.43 -14.54 9.30
CA TYR A 706 29.97 -14.51 10.68
C TYR A 706 30.53 -15.72 11.44
N GLY A 707 30.91 -15.52 12.71
CA GLY A 707 31.36 -16.59 13.61
C GLY A 707 32.87 -16.90 13.58
N GLU A 708 33.68 -16.15 12.84
CA GLU A 708 35.15 -16.18 13.00
C GLU A 708 35.53 -15.59 14.38
N GLU A 709 36.47 -16.23 15.08
CA GLU A 709 37.11 -15.64 16.27
C GLU A 709 37.89 -14.39 15.84
N LYS A 710 37.68 -13.28 16.57
CA LYS A 710 38.29 -11.97 16.30
C LYS A 710 39.55 -11.74 17.13
#